data_AF-A0A1H8D4K1-F1
#
_entry.id   AF-A0A1H8D4K1-F1
#
_cell.length_a   1.000
_cell.length_b   1.000
_cell.length_c   1.000
_cell.angle_alpha   90.00
_cell.angle_beta   90.00
_cell.angle_gamma   90.00
#
_symmetry.space_group_name_H-M   'P 1'
#
loop_
_entity.id
_entity.type
_entity.pdbx_description
1 polymer ?
#
loop_
_entity_poly.entity_id
_entity_poly.type
_entity_poly.pdbx_seq_one_letter_code
_entity_poly.pdbx_strand_id
1 'polypeptide(L)'
;MRLIGDRPTLIMLDELPTYLAMAHTKSVGQGTLLDLLKYSLANLFSAAMKLKRCVVVVASLDAAYDEARRILGGQLADLQKETSRGAKSITPVDLNTGEIYDILRKRLFTKLPDPSGDEVERVSQAYLATYQEAIRGRALAKSAEQMADEIVGSYPFHPSYKDILSLFKENEKFRQTRGLIQFTANLLRGVWANKEEEVFLVGAQFLDFSDQETRDQVKEIERSLESALASDIYDTDGSAHAQGIDGDRNDRAASQVATLLFITSLSDNTDGIRGLPRDTVVEYLVAPGKEATRFIEAFDQLRDRCWYLHNRDGNRWYFSDIANVRKQIEDKVGKVPQDRVDEEMRRRLTDIFRPVTKLAYADLVVLPRVDEVNLTPSKRTCLVLSPDAKSPPAAAARFFNDVVYKNAFCVVAGDGSKMASAEDSVRRLLAIAAVKSIVADTPRHQREIEAEQETTEIGFNSTIKSLFNAVWYPQTKDLKSARIDLSHYQEKGVILGEKAVEAALSGGGAKKLVELDPDRMDGLIQRCEDQLFPDATSRTRWSDVLERAASNPRWIWLPPKGMEEIKAAALAEGRWIEENGYVDKNPPPPHPTIRVTRIGGEDAIGESELEIAVSNAGKTPEVLVATTKDGLSSAELIIDRTYRTTEVELWFQIRNLDSGDSSEPYRWTGSINITHDRRDNAGMWQVALEAKPDAELRWNITGINPKDGAVYDGAPIEIDGTQKTTLYVYAIKGGVSAERRFTFDAVGAKKTIDNDLPAKAKRDFQFATKGEVLRVVRASKGRETIVFHGVSVTVGEGEKSLRVRSGGDVALNGQEIEAIIEGLRAALGQADAEVQLRFREADFPDGHTMKDFATQVGIDISVEDVEQEGT
;
A
#
# COMPACT_ATOMS: atom_id res chain seq x y z
N MET A 1 -51.03 -8.59 87.13
CA MET A 1 -50.75 -9.85 87.87
C MET A 1 -52.00 -10.68 88.15
N ARG A 2 -53.08 -10.13 88.75
CA ARG A 2 -54.35 -10.86 88.96
C ARG A 2 -54.98 -11.45 87.67
N LEU A 3 -54.79 -10.79 86.51
CA LEU A 3 -55.36 -11.22 85.24
C LEU A 3 -54.70 -12.50 84.65
N ILE A 4 -53.40 -12.71 84.90
CA ILE A 4 -52.60 -13.79 84.26
C ILE A 4 -52.42 -14.99 85.21
N GLY A 5 -52.27 -14.74 86.52
CA GLY A 5 -52.02 -15.80 87.51
C GLY A 5 -50.72 -16.57 87.23
N ASP A 6 -50.73 -17.89 87.46
CA ASP A 6 -49.59 -18.81 87.27
C ASP A 6 -49.61 -19.58 85.93
N ARG A 7 -50.45 -19.18 84.98
CA ARG A 7 -50.52 -19.84 83.65
C ARG A 7 -49.33 -19.47 82.77
N PRO A 8 -48.71 -20.42 82.04
CA PRO A 8 -47.73 -20.09 81.00
C PRO A 8 -48.32 -19.10 80.00
N THR A 9 -47.68 -17.94 79.87
CA THR A 9 -48.20 -16.82 79.06
C THR A 9 -47.10 -16.23 78.21
N LEU A 10 -47.35 -16.12 76.91
CA LEU A 10 -46.51 -15.42 75.95
C LEU A 10 -47.25 -14.14 75.50
N ILE A 11 -46.61 -12.99 75.67
CA ILE A 11 -47.12 -11.70 75.18
C ILE A 11 -46.22 -11.27 74.04
N MET A 12 -46.78 -11.11 72.84
CA MET A 12 -46.06 -10.64 71.66
C MET A 12 -46.47 -9.20 71.37
N LEU A 13 -45.49 -8.31 71.31
CA LEU A 13 -45.66 -6.91 70.95
C LEU A 13 -44.92 -6.67 69.63
N ASP A 14 -45.65 -6.35 68.59
CA ASP A 14 -45.14 -6.08 67.25
C ASP A 14 -45.47 -4.65 66.82
N GLU A 15 -44.67 -4.09 65.92
CA GLU A 15 -44.83 -2.75 65.32
C GLU A 15 -44.99 -1.60 66.34
N LEU A 16 -44.48 -1.77 67.57
CA LEU A 16 -44.54 -0.76 68.63
C LEU A 16 -44.21 0.67 68.16
N PRO A 17 -43.16 0.92 67.33
CA PRO A 17 -42.82 2.27 66.88
C PRO A 17 -43.98 3.01 66.19
N THR A 18 -44.73 2.34 65.31
CA THR A 18 -45.87 2.92 64.60
C THR A 18 -46.97 3.33 65.57
N TYR A 19 -47.27 2.47 66.54
CA TYR A 19 -48.25 2.76 67.58
C TYR A 19 -47.81 3.89 68.51
N LEU A 20 -46.51 3.95 68.86
CA LEU A 20 -45.94 5.02 69.67
C LEU A 20 -45.96 6.37 68.93
N ALA A 21 -45.74 6.37 67.61
CA ALA A 21 -45.82 7.57 66.78
C ALA A 21 -47.26 8.10 66.73
N MET A 22 -48.25 7.23 66.51
CA MET A 22 -49.66 7.63 66.60
C MET A 22 -50.04 8.12 68.00
N ALA A 23 -49.54 7.48 69.06
CA ALA A 23 -49.82 7.88 70.42
C ALA A 23 -49.22 9.24 70.79
N HIS A 24 -48.10 9.64 70.19
CA HIS A 24 -47.52 10.96 70.37
C HIS A 24 -48.45 12.08 69.89
N THR A 25 -49.23 11.83 68.83
CA THR A 25 -50.16 12.83 68.26
C THR A 25 -51.43 13.06 69.10
N LYS A 26 -51.69 12.23 70.13
CA LYS A 26 -52.89 12.31 70.96
C LYS A 26 -52.59 12.93 72.32
N SER A 27 -53.10 14.12 72.59
CA SER A 27 -52.95 14.79 73.88
C SER A 27 -53.79 14.14 74.99
N VAL A 28 -53.22 13.96 76.18
CA VAL A 28 -53.88 13.45 77.39
C VAL A 28 -53.39 14.24 78.60
N GLY A 29 -54.26 15.06 79.19
CA GLY A 29 -53.88 15.93 80.32
C GLY A 29 -52.79 16.95 79.92
N GLN A 30 -51.71 17.03 80.71
CA GLN A 30 -50.54 17.87 80.39
C GLN A 30 -49.48 17.17 79.50
N GLY A 31 -49.73 15.94 79.08
CA GLY A 31 -48.82 15.17 78.22
C GLY A 31 -49.52 14.56 77.00
N THR A 32 -48.96 13.47 76.50
CA THR A 32 -49.47 12.70 75.35
C THR A 32 -49.84 11.28 75.76
N LEU A 33 -50.63 10.58 74.94
CA LEU A 33 -50.93 9.16 75.12
C LEU A 33 -49.64 8.32 75.14
N LEU A 34 -48.58 8.77 74.44
CA LEU A 34 -47.26 8.16 74.48
C LEU A 34 -46.68 8.11 75.89
N ASP A 35 -46.81 9.18 76.68
CA ASP A 35 -46.28 9.24 78.04
C ASP A 35 -46.98 8.20 78.94
N LEU A 36 -48.29 8.03 78.80
CA LEU A 36 -49.06 7.01 79.53
C LEU A 36 -48.73 5.58 79.08
N LEU A 37 -48.53 5.36 77.77
CA LEU A 37 -48.12 4.08 77.22
C LEU A 37 -46.72 3.68 77.70
N LYS A 38 -45.79 4.63 77.82
CA LYS A 38 -44.46 4.37 78.36
C LYS A 38 -44.51 3.80 79.77
N TYR A 39 -45.24 4.47 80.66
CA TYR A 39 -45.44 3.97 82.03
C TYR A 39 -46.14 2.60 82.04
N SER A 40 -47.10 2.39 81.15
CA SER A 40 -47.83 1.13 81.03
C SER A 40 -46.92 -0.02 80.58
N LEU A 41 -46.05 0.21 79.59
CA LEU A 41 -45.07 -0.75 79.10
C LEU A 41 -44.00 -1.06 80.16
N ALA A 42 -43.47 -0.03 80.83
CA ALA A 42 -42.52 -0.22 81.93
C ALA A 42 -43.13 -1.08 83.07
N ASN A 43 -44.40 -0.83 83.41
CA ASN A 43 -45.15 -1.64 84.38
C ASN A 43 -45.38 -3.07 83.88
N LEU A 44 -45.70 -3.25 82.60
CA LEU A 44 -45.86 -4.57 81.98
C LEU A 44 -44.55 -5.38 82.07
N PHE A 45 -43.43 -4.81 81.65
CA PHE A 45 -42.13 -5.48 81.68
C PHE A 45 -41.69 -5.80 83.11
N SER A 46 -41.86 -4.85 84.03
CA SER A 46 -41.60 -5.05 85.46
C SER A 46 -42.47 -6.14 86.09
N ALA A 47 -43.73 -6.25 85.67
CA ALA A 47 -44.64 -7.28 86.13
C ALA A 47 -44.32 -8.64 85.53
N ALA A 48 -43.97 -8.71 84.24
CA ALA A 48 -43.59 -9.95 83.57
C ALA A 48 -42.33 -10.57 84.19
N MET A 49 -41.33 -9.76 84.53
CA MET A 49 -40.10 -10.23 85.22
C MET A 49 -40.37 -10.89 86.58
N LYS A 50 -41.44 -10.50 87.27
CA LYS A 50 -41.82 -11.08 88.57
C LYS A 50 -42.62 -12.38 88.45
N LEU A 51 -43.08 -12.74 87.25
CA LEU A 51 -43.86 -13.95 86.98
C LEU A 51 -42.97 -15.06 86.43
N LYS A 52 -42.93 -16.21 87.11
CA LYS A 52 -42.07 -17.35 86.74
C LYS A 52 -42.38 -17.96 85.36
N ARG A 53 -43.58 -17.74 84.81
CA ARG A 53 -44.07 -18.36 83.57
C ARG A 53 -44.64 -17.34 82.57
N CYS A 54 -44.10 -16.13 82.56
CA CYS A 54 -44.49 -15.09 81.60
C CYS A 54 -43.28 -14.67 80.76
N VAL A 55 -43.42 -14.69 79.44
CA VAL A 55 -42.41 -14.16 78.51
C VAL A 55 -43.07 -13.05 77.70
N VAL A 56 -42.37 -11.92 77.59
CA VAL A 56 -42.76 -10.83 76.68
C VAL A 56 -41.73 -10.79 75.56
N VAL A 57 -42.20 -10.96 74.33
CA VAL A 57 -41.39 -10.84 73.12
C VAL A 57 -41.75 -9.52 72.45
N VAL A 58 -40.75 -8.68 72.27
CA VAL A 58 -40.89 -7.38 71.61
C VAL A 58 -40.14 -7.48 70.29
N ALA A 59 -40.85 -7.32 69.17
CA ALA A 59 -40.21 -7.17 67.86
C ALA A 59 -39.38 -5.88 67.85
N SER A 60 -38.16 -5.97 67.29
CA SER A 60 -37.13 -4.95 67.42
C SER A 60 -37.64 -3.52 67.17
N LEU A 61 -37.31 -2.62 68.10
CA LEU A 61 -37.54 -1.17 67.97
C LEU A 61 -36.55 -0.51 66.99
N ASP A 62 -35.50 -1.22 66.52
CA ASP A 62 -34.47 -0.67 65.63
C ASP A 62 -34.88 -0.64 64.16
N ALA A 63 -35.78 -1.53 63.73
CA ALA A 63 -36.25 -1.62 62.34
C ALA A 63 -37.47 -0.72 62.06
N ALA A 64 -37.74 0.24 62.96
CA ALA A 64 -38.80 1.22 62.79
C ALA A 64 -38.44 2.17 61.64
N TYR A 65 -39.29 2.26 60.62
CA TYR A 65 -39.30 3.29 59.58
C TYR A 65 -38.63 4.60 60.04
N ASP A 66 -37.66 5.10 59.26
CA ASP A 66 -36.87 6.31 59.57
C ASP A 66 -37.69 7.50 60.08
N GLU A 67 -38.94 7.58 59.67
CA GLU A 67 -39.93 8.58 60.08
C GLU A 67 -40.29 8.51 61.58
N ALA A 68 -40.50 7.33 62.15
CA ALA A 68 -40.79 7.15 63.57
C ALA A 68 -39.57 7.47 64.45
N ARG A 69 -38.35 7.16 63.98
CA ARG A 69 -37.09 7.48 64.67
C ARG A 69 -36.81 8.98 64.69
N ARG A 70 -37.18 9.69 63.62
CA ARG A 70 -37.11 11.17 63.50
C ARG A 70 -38.07 11.87 64.46
N ILE A 71 -39.27 11.31 64.64
CA ILE A 71 -40.33 11.89 65.49
C ILE A 71 -40.12 11.57 66.99
N LEU A 72 -39.62 10.37 67.33
CA LEU A 72 -39.63 9.83 68.69
C LEU A 72 -38.24 9.67 69.35
N GLY A 73 -37.15 10.07 68.68
CA GLY A 73 -35.76 9.70 68.98
C GLY A 73 -35.39 9.52 70.45
N GLY A 74 -35.34 10.60 71.24
CA GLY A 74 -34.94 10.53 72.66
C GLY A 74 -35.91 9.71 73.53
N GLN A 75 -37.19 9.72 73.17
CA GLN A 75 -38.25 9.04 73.91
C GLN A 75 -38.26 7.52 73.71
N LEU A 76 -37.79 7.04 72.55
CA LEU A 76 -37.65 5.61 72.24
C LEU A 76 -36.42 5.01 72.94
N ALA A 77 -35.34 5.78 73.05
CA ALA A 77 -34.10 5.37 73.73
C ALA A 77 -34.30 5.13 75.23
N ASP A 78 -35.15 5.93 75.89
CA ASP A 78 -35.52 5.73 77.30
C ASP A 78 -36.29 4.43 77.51
N LEU A 79 -37.27 4.14 76.63
CA LEU A 79 -37.99 2.87 76.64
C LEU A 79 -37.08 1.67 76.37
N GLN A 80 -36.12 1.81 75.44
CA GLN A 80 -35.12 0.77 75.18
C GLN A 80 -34.25 0.50 76.41
N LYS A 81 -33.78 1.54 77.11
CA LYS A 81 -33.03 1.39 78.38
C LYS A 81 -33.85 0.74 79.48
N GLU A 82 -35.14 1.04 79.57
CA GLU A 82 -36.06 0.42 80.53
C GLU A 82 -36.25 -1.08 80.22
N THR A 83 -36.38 -1.41 78.92
CA THR A 83 -36.57 -2.77 78.42
C THR A 83 -35.30 -3.63 78.53
N SER A 84 -34.12 -3.05 78.29
CA SER A 84 -32.85 -3.76 78.26
C SER A 84 -32.34 -4.22 79.62
N ARG A 85 -32.85 -3.66 80.73
CA ARG A 85 -32.44 -4.01 82.10
C ARG A 85 -32.79 -5.46 82.53
N GLY A 86 -33.66 -6.15 81.78
CA GLY A 86 -34.00 -7.55 82.03
C GLY A 86 -34.30 -8.37 80.76
N ALA A 87 -34.04 -7.83 79.58
CA ALA A 87 -34.30 -8.50 78.31
C ALA A 87 -33.08 -9.30 77.83
N LYS A 88 -33.34 -10.48 77.27
CA LYS A 88 -32.36 -11.23 76.46
C LYS A 88 -32.61 -10.89 75.00
N SER A 89 -31.62 -10.32 74.33
CA SER A 89 -31.69 -10.12 72.87
C SER A 89 -31.62 -11.48 72.17
N ILE A 90 -32.49 -11.71 71.21
CA ILE A 90 -32.50 -12.89 70.35
C ILE A 90 -32.42 -12.37 68.91
N THR A 91 -31.32 -12.65 68.23
CA THR A 91 -31.21 -12.41 66.79
C THR A 91 -31.97 -13.52 66.07
N PRO A 92 -33.02 -13.21 65.27
CA PRO A 92 -33.98 -14.23 64.83
C PRO A 92 -33.40 -15.38 64.00
N VAL A 93 -32.38 -15.13 63.17
CA VAL A 93 -31.60 -16.12 62.38
C VAL A 93 -30.32 -15.42 61.88
N ASP A 94 -29.15 -16.06 61.92
CA ASP A 94 -27.99 -15.61 61.13
C ASP A 94 -27.88 -16.43 59.83
N LEU A 95 -28.19 -15.78 58.71
CA LEU A 95 -28.15 -16.37 57.38
C LEU A 95 -26.74 -16.80 56.93
N ASN A 96 -25.69 -16.41 57.66
CA ASN A 96 -24.31 -16.82 57.37
C ASN A 96 -23.92 -18.16 58.02
N THR A 97 -24.81 -18.77 58.79
CA THR A 97 -24.55 -20.01 59.52
C THR A 97 -25.27 -21.21 58.90
N GLY A 98 -24.86 -22.43 59.25
CA GLY A 98 -25.51 -23.67 58.81
C GLY A 98 -26.99 -23.79 59.22
N GLU A 99 -27.48 -22.93 60.12
CA GLU A 99 -28.88 -22.89 60.57
C GLU A 99 -29.86 -22.70 59.39
N ILE A 100 -29.42 -22.11 58.28
CA ILE A 100 -30.25 -21.90 57.09
C ILE A 100 -30.76 -23.22 56.52
N TYR A 101 -29.93 -24.26 56.47
CA TYR A 101 -30.31 -25.57 55.96
C TYR A 101 -31.30 -26.25 56.91
N ASP A 102 -31.14 -26.10 58.22
CA ASP A 102 -32.09 -26.65 59.20
C ASP A 102 -33.47 -26.00 59.10
N ILE A 103 -33.52 -24.69 58.85
CA ILE A 103 -34.77 -23.96 58.60
C ILE A 103 -35.45 -24.47 57.34
N LEU A 104 -34.70 -24.58 56.23
CA LEU A 104 -35.23 -25.07 54.96
C LEU A 104 -35.74 -26.52 55.09
N ARG A 105 -34.97 -27.40 55.72
CA ARG A 105 -35.35 -28.79 56.02
C ARG A 105 -36.68 -28.85 56.79
N LYS A 106 -36.78 -28.10 57.88
CA LYS A 106 -37.97 -28.10 58.75
C LYS A 106 -39.21 -27.49 58.10
N ARG A 107 -39.05 -26.54 57.17
CA ARG A 107 -40.16 -25.82 56.54
C ARG A 107 -40.63 -26.46 55.23
N LEU A 108 -39.73 -27.03 54.44
CA LEU A 108 -40.01 -27.50 53.09
C LEU A 108 -40.20 -29.01 52.98
N PHE A 109 -39.72 -29.79 53.94
CA PHE A 109 -39.78 -31.25 53.88
C PHE A 109 -40.60 -31.84 55.03
N THR A 110 -41.46 -32.80 54.71
CA THR A 110 -42.22 -33.57 55.72
C THR A 110 -41.37 -34.67 56.35
N LYS A 111 -40.50 -35.29 55.56
CA LYS A 111 -39.60 -36.37 55.98
C LYS A 111 -38.30 -36.28 55.18
N LEU A 112 -37.18 -36.47 55.86
CA LEU A 112 -35.84 -36.58 55.28
C LEU A 112 -35.11 -37.76 55.94
N PRO A 113 -34.13 -38.38 55.26
CA PRO A 113 -33.22 -39.33 55.89
C PRO A 113 -32.41 -38.65 57.01
N ASP A 114 -31.92 -39.46 57.94
CA ASP A 114 -30.99 -38.98 58.97
C ASP A 114 -29.71 -38.45 58.28
N PRO A 115 -29.28 -37.21 58.57
CA PRO A 115 -28.00 -36.69 58.06
C PRO A 115 -26.81 -37.61 58.34
N SER A 116 -26.85 -38.37 59.44
CA SER A 116 -25.81 -39.35 59.81
C SER A 116 -26.10 -40.77 59.33
N GLY A 117 -27.08 -40.97 58.45
CA GLY A 117 -27.48 -42.29 57.94
C GLY A 117 -26.79 -42.71 56.64
N ASP A 118 -26.81 -44.02 56.36
CA ASP A 118 -26.14 -44.66 55.21
C ASP A 118 -26.51 -44.06 53.83
N GLU A 119 -27.70 -43.47 53.69
CA GLU A 119 -28.13 -42.85 52.43
C GLU A 119 -27.37 -41.56 52.12
N VAL A 120 -27.23 -40.69 53.12
CA VAL A 120 -26.49 -39.42 52.98
C VAL A 120 -24.99 -39.69 52.84
N GLU A 121 -24.47 -40.70 53.55
CA GLU A 121 -23.09 -41.13 53.41
C GLU A 121 -22.78 -41.61 51.97
N ARG A 122 -23.65 -42.42 51.37
CA ARG A 122 -23.48 -42.86 49.97
C ARG A 122 -23.45 -41.68 48.99
N VAL A 123 -24.33 -40.69 49.18
CA VAL A 123 -24.32 -39.47 48.36
C VAL A 123 -23.00 -38.71 48.53
N SER A 124 -22.57 -38.49 49.77
CA SER A 124 -21.31 -37.80 50.08
C SER A 124 -20.10 -38.52 49.45
N GLN A 125 -20.02 -39.85 49.55
CA GLN A 125 -18.96 -40.65 48.94
C GLN A 125 -18.96 -40.59 47.40
N ALA A 126 -20.14 -40.57 46.76
CA ALA A 126 -20.25 -40.43 45.32
C ALA A 126 -19.75 -39.06 44.83
N TYR A 127 -20.07 -37.99 45.54
CA TYR A 127 -19.53 -36.66 45.27
C TYR A 127 -18.03 -36.57 45.54
N LEU A 128 -17.54 -37.17 46.62
CA LEU A 128 -16.10 -37.24 46.92
C LEU A 128 -15.32 -37.85 45.74
N ALA A 129 -15.77 -38.98 45.21
CA ALA A 129 -15.16 -39.62 44.04
C ALA A 129 -15.17 -38.71 42.81
N THR A 130 -16.31 -38.05 42.54
CA THR A 130 -16.49 -37.15 41.40
C THR A 130 -15.58 -35.91 41.51
N TYR A 131 -15.48 -35.31 42.70
CA TYR A 131 -14.59 -34.17 42.93
C TYR A 131 -13.12 -34.56 42.84
N GLN A 132 -12.71 -35.72 43.36
CA GLN A 132 -11.34 -36.22 43.21
C GLN A 132 -10.96 -36.40 41.74
N GLU A 133 -11.88 -36.89 40.91
CA GLU A 133 -11.67 -37.01 39.47
C GLU A 133 -11.52 -35.64 38.79
N ALA A 134 -12.40 -34.69 39.11
CA ALA A 134 -12.33 -33.33 38.58
C ALA A 134 -11.05 -32.57 39.00
N ILE A 135 -10.55 -32.80 40.22
CA ILE A 135 -9.26 -32.25 40.70
C ILE A 135 -8.09 -32.89 39.94
N ARG A 136 -8.09 -34.21 39.72
CA ARG A 136 -7.06 -34.89 38.91
C ARG A 136 -7.04 -34.36 37.48
N GLY A 137 -8.22 -34.07 36.92
CA GLY A 137 -8.40 -33.41 35.62
C GLY A 137 -8.05 -31.92 35.61
N ARG A 138 -7.64 -31.33 36.74
CA ARG A 138 -7.36 -29.89 36.93
C ARG A 138 -8.55 -28.97 36.64
N ALA A 139 -9.76 -29.49 36.73
CA ALA A 139 -10.99 -28.71 36.60
C ALA A 139 -11.38 -28.00 37.91
N LEU A 140 -10.93 -28.50 39.07
CA LEU A 140 -11.22 -27.97 40.41
C LEU A 140 -9.96 -27.78 41.25
N ALA A 141 -10.01 -26.86 42.22
CA ALA A 141 -8.88 -26.46 43.06
C ALA A 141 -9.03 -26.72 44.58
N LYS A 142 -10.23 -27.08 45.07
CA LYS A 142 -10.52 -27.31 46.50
C LYS A 142 -10.27 -28.77 46.93
N SER A 143 -10.15 -29.01 48.25
CA SER A 143 -10.11 -30.37 48.81
C SER A 143 -11.47 -31.05 48.69
N ALA A 144 -11.47 -32.27 48.14
CA ALA A 144 -12.67 -33.06 47.96
C ALA A 144 -13.26 -33.52 49.31
N GLU A 145 -12.40 -33.73 50.30
CA GLU A 145 -12.76 -34.18 51.66
C GLU A 145 -13.57 -33.11 52.40
N GLN A 146 -13.13 -31.85 52.35
CA GLN A 146 -13.89 -30.75 52.94
C GLN A 146 -15.30 -30.64 52.32
N MET A 147 -15.40 -30.85 51.01
CA MET A 147 -16.68 -30.75 50.32
C MET A 147 -17.63 -31.90 50.69
N ALA A 148 -17.10 -33.11 50.87
CA ALA A 148 -17.85 -34.27 51.34
C ALA A 148 -18.43 -34.06 52.75
N ASP A 149 -17.66 -33.45 53.66
CA ASP A 149 -18.13 -33.09 55.01
C ASP A 149 -19.24 -32.02 54.96
N GLU A 150 -19.09 -31.01 54.10
CA GLU A 150 -20.11 -29.97 53.94
C GLU A 150 -21.44 -30.52 53.36
N ILE A 151 -21.39 -31.58 52.53
CA ILE A 151 -22.58 -32.26 52.00
C ILE A 151 -23.42 -32.86 53.13
N VAL A 152 -22.80 -33.52 54.10
CA VAL A 152 -23.50 -34.13 55.25
C VAL A 152 -24.27 -33.05 56.03
N GLY A 153 -23.64 -31.89 56.24
CA GLY A 153 -24.25 -30.76 56.94
C GLY A 153 -25.40 -30.08 56.17
N SER A 154 -25.35 -30.10 54.84
CA SER A 154 -26.28 -29.35 53.96
C SER A 154 -27.39 -30.19 53.31
N TYR A 155 -27.28 -31.53 53.37
CA TYR A 155 -28.24 -32.45 52.74
C TYR A 155 -29.70 -32.11 53.10
N PRO A 156 -30.63 -32.04 52.11
CA PRO A 156 -30.46 -32.45 50.70
C PRO A 156 -29.96 -31.33 49.75
N PHE A 157 -29.51 -30.19 50.26
CA PHE A 157 -29.04 -29.08 49.43
C PHE A 157 -27.55 -29.21 49.10
N HIS A 158 -27.15 -28.67 47.96
CA HIS A 158 -25.75 -28.55 47.61
C HIS A 158 -25.06 -27.54 48.54
N PRO A 159 -23.84 -27.81 49.07
CA PRO A 159 -23.16 -26.94 50.03
C PRO A 159 -23.02 -25.49 49.60
N SER A 160 -22.81 -25.25 48.30
CA SER A 160 -22.66 -23.91 47.72
C SER A 160 -23.93 -23.08 47.73
N TYR A 161 -25.10 -23.69 47.95
CA TYR A 161 -26.35 -22.95 47.93
C TYR A 161 -26.37 -21.86 49.02
N LYS A 162 -25.75 -22.09 50.19
CA LYS A 162 -25.54 -21.05 51.22
C LYS A 162 -24.80 -19.81 50.67
N ASP A 163 -23.81 -20.00 49.81
CA ASP A 163 -22.99 -18.93 49.25
C ASP A 163 -23.85 -18.10 48.30
N ILE A 164 -24.68 -18.75 47.49
CA ILE A 164 -25.63 -18.12 46.58
C ILE A 164 -26.70 -17.34 47.36
N LEU A 165 -27.25 -17.94 48.42
CA LEU A 165 -28.27 -17.31 49.26
C LEU A 165 -27.74 -16.08 49.99
N SER A 166 -26.46 -16.10 50.38
CA SER A 166 -25.80 -14.96 51.01
C SER A 166 -25.79 -13.72 50.11
N LEU A 167 -25.81 -13.88 48.79
CA LEU A 167 -25.88 -12.77 47.82
C LEU A 167 -27.20 -11.99 47.88
N PHE A 168 -28.27 -12.61 48.40
CA PHE A 168 -29.60 -12.02 48.54
C PHE A 168 -29.85 -11.38 49.92
N LYS A 169 -28.93 -11.57 50.88
CA LYS A 169 -29.08 -11.10 52.28
C LYS A 169 -29.28 -9.58 52.37
N GLU A 170 -28.61 -8.83 51.50
CA GLU A 170 -28.60 -7.36 51.50
C GLU A 170 -29.59 -6.75 50.51
N ASN A 171 -30.34 -7.57 49.76
CA ASN A 171 -31.34 -7.06 48.83
C ASN A 171 -32.61 -6.66 49.61
N GLU A 172 -32.85 -5.36 49.77
CA GLU A 172 -34.02 -4.82 50.50
C GLU A 172 -35.36 -5.27 49.91
N LYS A 173 -35.42 -5.57 48.61
CA LYS A 173 -36.61 -6.10 47.93
C LYS A 173 -36.84 -7.58 48.26
N PHE A 174 -35.80 -8.30 48.71
CA PHE A 174 -35.89 -9.70 49.10
C PHE A 174 -36.34 -9.82 50.56
N ARG A 175 -37.54 -10.36 50.79
CA ARG A 175 -38.19 -10.50 52.11
C ARG A 175 -37.50 -11.55 53.01
N GLN A 176 -36.25 -11.29 53.42
CA GLN A 176 -35.38 -12.10 54.28
C GLN A 176 -35.69 -13.61 54.24
N THR A 177 -36.23 -14.18 55.33
CA THR A 177 -36.50 -15.60 55.48
C THR A 177 -37.73 -16.09 54.71
N ARG A 178 -38.73 -15.24 54.46
CA ARG A 178 -39.94 -15.64 53.70
C ARG A 178 -39.65 -15.73 52.20
N GLY A 179 -38.93 -14.74 51.66
CA GLY A 179 -38.47 -14.74 50.27
C GLY A 179 -37.57 -15.94 49.99
N LEU A 180 -36.67 -16.26 50.91
CA LEU A 180 -35.80 -17.44 50.86
C LEU A 180 -36.57 -18.76 50.77
N ILE A 181 -37.56 -18.96 51.66
CA ILE A 181 -38.38 -20.17 51.68
C ILE A 181 -39.16 -20.30 50.37
N GLN A 182 -39.73 -19.20 49.87
CA GLN A 182 -40.48 -19.22 48.62
C GLN A 182 -39.58 -19.49 47.40
N PHE A 183 -38.41 -18.86 47.33
CA PHE A 183 -37.42 -19.09 46.28
C PHE A 183 -36.95 -20.55 46.26
N THR A 184 -36.63 -21.10 47.44
CA THR A 184 -36.22 -22.50 47.55
C THR A 184 -37.37 -23.45 47.24
N ALA A 185 -38.61 -23.11 47.60
CA ALA A 185 -39.79 -23.91 47.22
C ALA A 185 -39.99 -24.00 45.70
N ASN A 186 -39.76 -22.90 44.97
CA ASN A 186 -39.81 -22.89 43.50
C ASN A 186 -38.68 -23.73 42.89
N LEU A 187 -37.49 -23.66 43.47
CA LEU A 187 -36.37 -24.53 43.10
C LEU A 187 -36.71 -26.01 43.31
N LEU A 188 -37.28 -26.39 44.46
CA LEU A 188 -37.76 -27.75 44.69
C LEU A 188 -38.83 -28.14 43.66
N ARG A 189 -39.76 -27.26 43.33
CA ARG A 189 -40.76 -27.54 42.29
C ARG A 189 -40.09 -27.90 40.95
N GLY A 190 -39.04 -27.18 40.56
CA GLY A 190 -38.23 -27.48 39.37
C GLY A 190 -37.58 -28.87 39.43
N VAL A 191 -37.00 -29.25 40.58
CA VAL A 191 -36.46 -30.60 40.80
C VAL A 191 -37.53 -31.68 40.62
N TRP A 192 -38.73 -31.49 41.18
CA TRP A 192 -39.81 -32.49 41.07
C TRP A 192 -40.45 -32.55 39.68
N ALA A 193 -40.41 -31.45 38.93
CA ALA A 193 -40.89 -31.41 37.55
C ALA A 193 -39.93 -32.16 36.60
N ASN A 194 -38.63 -32.14 36.90
CA ASN A 194 -37.60 -32.80 36.10
C ASN A 194 -37.45 -34.28 36.48
N LYS A 195 -38.23 -35.15 35.82
CA LYS A 195 -38.24 -36.60 36.09
C LYS A 195 -37.15 -37.40 35.36
N GLU A 196 -36.47 -36.78 34.40
CA GLU A 196 -35.49 -37.46 33.54
C GLU A 196 -34.08 -37.45 34.14
N GLU A 197 -33.85 -36.60 35.14
CA GLU A 197 -32.54 -36.37 35.73
C GLU A 197 -32.51 -36.89 37.18
N GLU A 198 -31.52 -37.73 37.50
CA GLU A 198 -31.30 -38.16 38.88
C GLU A 198 -30.65 -37.01 39.68
N VAL A 199 -31.34 -36.53 40.71
CA VAL A 199 -30.92 -35.39 41.52
C VAL A 199 -30.48 -35.87 42.90
N PHE A 200 -29.16 -35.87 43.11
CA PHE A 200 -28.56 -36.24 44.40
C PHE A 200 -28.55 -35.10 45.41
N LEU A 201 -28.27 -33.88 44.95
CA LEU A 201 -28.25 -32.66 45.76
C LEU A 201 -28.98 -31.53 45.04
N VAL A 202 -29.72 -30.75 45.81
CA VAL A 202 -30.54 -29.65 45.33
C VAL A 202 -29.71 -28.37 45.29
N GLY A 203 -29.45 -27.84 44.09
CA GLY A 203 -28.73 -26.58 43.88
C GLY A 203 -29.49 -25.60 42.99
N ALA A 204 -28.94 -24.38 42.87
CA ALA A 204 -29.55 -23.26 42.15
C ALA A 204 -29.82 -23.54 40.66
N GLN A 205 -29.08 -24.47 40.06
CA GLN A 205 -29.24 -24.88 38.65
C GLN A 205 -30.59 -25.51 38.31
N PHE A 206 -31.36 -25.92 39.32
CA PHE A 206 -32.70 -26.51 39.13
C PHE A 206 -33.84 -25.50 39.21
N LEU A 207 -33.52 -24.20 39.33
CA LEU A 207 -34.54 -23.17 39.22
C LEU A 207 -35.10 -23.16 37.79
N ASP A 208 -36.36 -23.56 37.64
CA ASP A 208 -36.96 -23.75 36.32
C ASP A 208 -37.65 -22.48 35.81
N PHE A 209 -37.01 -21.82 34.85
CA PHE A 209 -37.57 -20.65 34.19
C PHE A 209 -38.70 -20.99 33.21
N SER A 210 -39.06 -22.25 33.00
CA SER A 210 -40.30 -22.60 32.29
C SER A 210 -41.56 -22.26 33.10
N ASP A 211 -41.46 -22.28 34.44
CA ASP A 211 -42.53 -21.86 35.36
C ASP A 211 -42.65 -20.34 35.38
N GLN A 212 -43.87 -19.84 35.13
CA GLN A 212 -44.18 -18.42 35.20
C GLN A 212 -43.96 -17.86 36.61
N GLU A 213 -44.27 -18.63 37.66
CA GLU A 213 -44.10 -18.17 39.05
C GLU A 213 -42.62 -17.92 39.37
N THR A 214 -41.73 -18.77 38.86
CA THR A 214 -40.28 -18.58 38.96
C THR A 214 -39.85 -17.30 38.25
N ARG A 215 -40.28 -17.09 36.99
CA ARG A 215 -39.92 -15.88 36.21
C ARG A 215 -40.44 -14.60 36.88
N ASP A 216 -41.66 -14.62 37.40
CA ASP A 216 -42.23 -13.46 38.10
C ASP A 216 -41.45 -13.15 39.38
N GLN A 217 -41.05 -14.18 40.12
CA GLN A 217 -40.24 -14.01 41.33
C GLN A 217 -38.88 -13.38 41.04
N VAL A 218 -38.13 -13.85 40.04
CA VAL A 218 -36.83 -13.23 39.72
C VAL A 218 -36.97 -11.83 39.13
N LYS A 219 -38.05 -11.54 38.38
CA LYS A 219 -38.37 -10.18 37.92
C LYS A 219 -38.70 -9.22 39.06
N GLU A 220 -39.32 -9.70 40.14
CA GLU A 220 -39.57 -8.90 41.35
C GLU A 220 -38.26 -8.54 42.07
N ILE A 221 -37.29 -9.47 42.06
CA ILE A 221 -35.97 -9.27 42.66
C ILE A 221 -35.15 -8.25 41.86
N GLU A 222 -35.00 -8.47 40.56
CA GLU A 222 -34.19 -7.62 39.69
C GLU A 222 -34.79 -7.51 38.28
N ARG A 223 -35.61 -6.48 38.05
CA ARG A 223 -36.27 -6.24 36.77
C ARG A 223 -35.31 -5.89 35.64
N SER A 224 -34.15 -5.28 35.93
CA SER A 224 -33.22 -4.84 34.88
C SER A 224 -32.65 -6.00 34.04
N LEU A 225 -32.62 -7.21 34.59
CA LEU A 225 -32.11 -8.42 33.91
C LEU A 225 -33.15 -9.13 33.03
N GLU A 226 -34.34 -8.56 32.81
CA GLU A 226 -35.39 -9.16 31.99
C GLU A 226 -34.92 -9.46 30.54
N SER A 227 -34.14 -8.55 29.94
CA SER A 227 -33.58 -8.75 28.60
C SER A 227 -32.59 -9.91 28.52
N ALA A 228 -31.75 -10.06 29.57
CA ALA A 228 -30.80 -11.17 29.69
C ALA A 228 -31.54 -12.50 29.86
N LEU A 229 -32.59 -12.52 30.70
CA LEU A 229 -33.42 -13.71 30.89
C LEU A 229 -34.04 -14.18 29.57
N ALA A 230 -34.70 -13.27 28.83
CA ALA A 230 -35.38 -13.60 27.59
C ALA A 230 -34.42 -14.00 26.46
N SER A 231 -33.31 -13.29 26.27
CA SER A 231 -32.44 -13.51 25.12
C SER A 231 -31.41 -14.63 25.34
N ASP A 232 -30.89 -14.78 26.56
CA ASP A 232 -29.74 -15.65 26.80
C ASP A 232 -30.07 -16.93 27.55
N ILE A 233 -31.15 -16.95 28.35
CA ILE A 233 -31.39 -18.02 29.31
C ILE A 233 -32.62 -18.84 28.92
N TYR A 234 -33.76 -18.19 28.77
CA TYR A 234 -35.01 -18.87 28.49
C TYR A 234 -36.02 -17.97 27.79
N ASP A 235 -36.53 -18.46 26.67
CA ASP A 235 -37.76 -18.00 26.04
C ASP A 235 -38.72 -19.17 25.79
N THR A 236 -40.01 -18.85 25.72
CA THR A 236 -41.10 -19.79 25.49
C THR A 236 -41.06 -20.44 24.11
N ASP A 237 -40.45 -19.79 23.11
CA ASP A 237 -40.27 -20.32 21.75
C ASP A 237 -38.98 -21.14 21.58
N GLY A 238 -38.13 -21.20 22.62
CA GLY A 238 -36.84 -21.88 22.58
C GLY A 238 -35.71 -21.11 21.90
N SER A 239 -35.92 -19.82 21.60
CA SER A 239 -34.94 -19.00 20.86
C SER A 239 -33.77 -18.48 21.70
N ALA A 240 -33.81 -18.63 23.03
CA ALA A 240 -32.75 -18.15 23.90
C ALA A 240 -31.43 -18.92 23.69
N HIS A 241 -30.29 -18.23 23.83
CA HIS A 241 -28.97 -18.82 23.54
C HIS A 241 -28.68 -20.11 24.31
N ALA A 242 -29.00 -20.17 25.61
CA ALA A 242 -28.80 -21.39 26.40
C ALA A 242 -29.66 -22.56 25.91
N GLN A 243 -30.91 -22.32 25.50
CA GLN A 243 -31.79 -23.36 24.95
C GLN A 243 -31.28 -23.85 23.59
N GLY A 244 -30.79 -22.94 22.73
CA GLY A 244 -30.17 -23.31 21.46
C GLY A 244 -28.91 -24.16 21.64
N ILE A 245 -28.04 -23.80 22.59
CA ILE A 245 -26.84 -24.59 22.92
C ILE A 245 -27.23 -25.97 23.47
N ASP A 246 -28.20 -26.03 24.38
CA ASP A 246 -28.70 -27.29 24.92
C ASP A 246 -29.28 -28.20 23.81
N GLY A 247 -29.99 -27.61 22.84
CA GLY A 247 -30.48 -28.32 21.64
C GLY A 247 -29.36 -28.88 20.77
N ASP A 248 -28.30 -28.09 20.53
CA ASP A 248 -27.11 -28.51 19.79
C ASP A 248 -26.35 -29.65 20.52
N ARG A 249 -26.31 -29.60 21.85
CA ARG A 249 -25.60 -30.57 22.71
C ARG A 249 -26.43 -31.80 23.06
N ASN A 250 -27.75 -31.74 22.87
CA ASN A 250 -28.71 -32.71 23.37
C ASN A 250 -28.55 -32.98 24.88
N ASP A 251 -28.26 -31.92 25.64
CA ASP A 251 -28.09 -31.94 27.10
C ASP A 251 -28.58 -30.61 27.72
N ARG A 252 -28.69 -30.51 29.06
CA ARG A 252 -29.14 -29.28 29.75
C ARG A 252 -28.00 -28.46 30.37
N ALA A 253 -26.76 -28.68 29.95
CA ALA A 253 -25.60 -28.10 30.62
C ALA A 253 -25.57 -26.57 30.52
N ALA A 254 -25.94 -26.00 29.36
CA ALA A 254 -25.94 -24.57 29.16
C ALA A 254 -27.08 -23.90 29.92
N SER A 255 -28.29 -24.46 29.94
CA SER A 255 -29.35 -23.92 30.82
C SER A 255 -28.94 -23.94 32.29
N GLN A 256 -28.29 -25.01 32.77
CA GLN A 256 -27.85 -25.12 34.17
C GLN A 256 -26.77 -24.07 34.51
N VAL A 257 -25.78 -23.89 33.63
CA VAL A 257 -24.74 -22.85 33.77
C VAL A 257 -25.34 -21.45 33.73
N ALA A 258 -26.20 -21.17 32.75
CA ALA A 258 -26.85 -19.88 32.57
C ALA A 258 -27.74 -19.53 33.78
N THR A 259 -28.50 -20.50 34.29
CA THR A 259 -29.35 -20.35 35.48
C THR A 259 -28.53 -20.00 36.72
N LEU A 260 -27.43 -20.73 36.98
CA LEU A 260 -26.55 -20.45 38.11
C LEU A 260 -25.92 -19.04 38.01
N LEU A 261 -25.40 -18.69 36.83
CA LEU A 261 -24.82 -17.36 36.59
C LEU A 261 -25.86 -16.24 36.74
N PHE A 262 -27.09 -16.44 36.27
CA PHE A 262 -28.16 -15.48 36.41
C PHE A 262 -28.53 -15.24 37.87
N ILE A 263 -28.72 -16.30 38.65
CA ILE A 263 -29.06 -16.20 40.07
C ILE A 263 -27.95 -15.45 40.82
N THR A 264 -26.68 -15.73 40.52
CA THR A 264 -25.54 -15.02 41.13
C THR A 264 -25.35 -13.58 40.62
N SER A 265 -26.14 -13.17 39.61
CA SER A 265 -26.17 -11.79 39.09
C SER A 265 -27.26 -10.93 39.72
N LEU A 266 -28.21 -11.51 40.47
CA LEU A 266 -29.34 -10.81 41.10
C LEU A 266 -28.97 -9.97 42.34
N SER A 267 -27.69 -9.85 42.69
CA SER A 267 -27.23 -9.12 43.87
C SER A 267 -27.20 -7.60 43.61
N ASP A 268 -27.99 -6.83 44.36
CA ASP A 268 -28.13 -5.36 44.20
C ASP A 268 -27.00 -4.55 44.87
N ASN A 269 -26.00 -5.23 45.45
CA ASN A 269 -24.99 -4.58 46.26
C ASN A 269 -23.94 -3.86 45.39
N THR A 270 -23.86 -2.53 45.49
CA THR A 270 -22.91 -1.68 44.73
C THR A 270 -21.44 -2.02 44.99
N ASP A 271 -21.13 -2.59 46.17
CA ASP A 271 -19.79 -3.09 46.57
C ASP A 271 -19.71 -4.63 46.62
N GLY A 272 -20.79 -5.35 46.33
CA GLY A 272 -20.84 -6.81 46.38
C GLY A 272 -20.20 -7.47 45.17
N ILE A 273 -19.57 -8.62 45.39
CA ILE A 273 -18.90 -9.37 44.33
C ILE A 273 -19.95 -10.13 43.48
N ARG A 274 -20.50 -9.46 42.44
CA ARG A 274 -21.42 -10.07 41.47
C ARG A 274 -20.75 -11.16 40.64
N GLY A 275 -21.50 -12.21 40.32
CA GLY A 275 -21.06 -13.30 39.44
C GLY A 275 -20.06 -14.27 40.05
N LEU A 276 -19.71 -15.30 39.28
CA LEU A 276 -18.83 -16.39 39.71
C LEU A 276 -17.65 -16.59 38.76
N PRO A 277 -16.46 -16.97 39.28
CA PRO A 277 -15.40 -17.50 38.43
C PRO A 277 -15.83 -18.78 37.72
N ARG A 278 -15.31 -19.01 36.52
CA ARG A 278 -15.60 -20.23 35.74
C ARG A 278 -15.42 -21.51 36.58
N ASP A 279 -14.30 -21.63 37.28
CA ASP A 279 -13.98 -22.84 38.05
C ASP A 279 -14.98 -23.05 39.20
N THR A 280 -15.51 -21.98 39.78
CA THR A 280 -16.56 -22.03 40.82
C THR A 280 -17.91 -22.42 40.23
N VAL A 281 -18.25 -21.95 39.02
CA VAL A 281 -19.45 -22.40 38.30
C VAL A 281 -19.39 -23.92 38.08
N VAL A 282 -18.25 -24.42 37.63
CA VAL A 282 -18.03 -25.86 37.41
C VAL A 282 -18.12 -26.62 38.74
N GLU A 283 -17.47 -26.13 39.80
CA GLU A 283 -17.53 -26.70 41.16
C GLU A 283 -18.95 -26.91 41.65
N TYR A 284 -19.84 -25.94 41.40
CA TYR A 284 -21.22 -25.95 41.89
C TYR A 284 -22.15 -26.84 41.06
N LEU A 285 -21.75 -27.23 39.84
CA LEU A 285 -22.58 -27.99 38.90
C LEU A 285 -22.15 -29.46 38.75
N VAL A 286 -20.87 -29.76 39.02
CA VAL A 286 -20.37 -31.13 39.02
C VAL A 286 -21.19 -31.99 39.98
N ALA A 287 -21.63 -33.14 39.50
CA ALA A 287 -22.42 -34.10 40.25
C ALA A 287 -22.09 -35.53 39.80
N PRO A 288 -22.39 -36.57 40.60
CA PRO A 288 -22.20 -37.95 40.18
C PRO A 288 -22.87 -38.23 38.82
N GLY A 289 -22.11 -38.78 37.87
CA GLY A 289 -22.55 -39.02 36.49
C GLY A 289 -22.55 -37.79 35.58
N LYS A 290 -22.14 -36.61 36.06
CA LYS A 290 -22.03 -35.36 35.29
C LYS A 290 -20.64 -34.76 35.44
N GLU A 291 -19.78 -35.07 34.49
CA GLU A 291 -18.37 -34.66 34.48
C GLU A 291 -18.18 -33.15 34.31
N ALA A 292 -17.05 -32.64 34.80
CA ALA A 292 -16.70 -31.22 34.73
C ALA A 292 -16.60 -30.67 33.29
N THR A 293 -16.06 -31.47 32.36
CA THR A 293 -15.85 -31.09 30.95
C THR A 293 -17.14 -30.63 30.27
N ARG A 294 -18.26 -31.28 30.60
CA ARG A 294 -19.59 -30.92 30.10
C ARG A 294 -19.94 -29.46 30.40
N PHE A 295 -19.71 -29.01 31.63
CA PHE A 295 -20.02 -27.64 32.06
C PHE A 295 -18.97 -26.63 31.56
N ILE A 296 -17.71 -27.05 31.47
CA ILE A 296 -16.60 -26.27 30.90
C ILE A 296 -16.90 -25.87 29.46
N GLU A 297 -17.33 -26.81 28.62
CA GLU A 297 -17.70 -26.57 27.23
C GLU A 297 -18.98 -25.74 27.09
N ALA A 298 -20.01 -26.06 27.86
CA ALA A 298 -21.27 -25.31 27.85
C ALA A 298 -21.04 -23.84 28.24
N PHE A 299 -20.20 -23.61 29.24
CA PHE A 299 -19.79 -22.27 29.64
C PHE A 299 -19.06 -21.52 28.51
N ASP A 300 -18.11 -22.17 27.82
CA ASP A 300 -17.39 -21.54 26.70
C ASP A 300 -18.35 -21.19 25.55
N GLN A 301 -19.33 -22.05 25.25
CA GLN A 301 -20.34 -21.76 24.23
C GLN A 301 -21.27 -20.60 24.64
N LEU A 302 -21.66 -20.51 25.92
CA LEU A 302 -22.43 -19.38 26.44
C LEU A 302 -21.64 -18.07 26.36
N ARG A 303 -20.36 -18.08 26.76
CA ARG A 303 -19.45 -16.95 26.58
C ARG A 303 -19.43 -16.47 25.13
N ASP A 304 -19.46 -17.41 24.19
CA ASP A 304 -19.35 -17.13 22.76
C ASP A 304 -20.70 -16.80 22.08
N ARG A 305 -21.85 -16.96 22.75
CA ARG A 305 -23.17 -16.68 22.14
C ARG A 305 -24.00 -15.63 22.89
N CYS A 306 -23.96 -15.59 24.21
CA CYS A 306 -24.79 -14.71 25.03
C CYS A 306 -24.56 -13.22 24.74
N TRP A 307 -25.63 -12.44 24.80
CA TRP A 307 -25.65 -11.00 24.55
C TRP A 307 -25.48 -10.14 25.80
N TYR A 308 -25.76 -10.68 26.97
CA TYR A 308 -25.78 -9.96 28.24
C TYR A 308 -24.81 -10.55 29.26
N LEU A 309 -24.02 -11.56 28.88
CA LEU A 309 -23.00 -12.16 29.72
C LEU A 309 -21.71 -11.31 29.70
N HIS A 310 -21.30 -10.84 30.87
CA HIS A 310 -20.12 -10.01 31.09
C HIS A 310 -19.12 -10.71 32.00
N ASN A 311 -17.89 -10.21 31.96
CA ASN A 311 -16.81 -10.63 32.87
C ASN A 311 -16.36 -9.39 33.69
N ARG A 312 -15.84 -9.55 34.90
CA ARG A 312 -15.25 -8.49 35.73
C ARG A 312 -13.87 -8.93 36.22
N ASP A 313 -13.14 -8.04 36.88
CA ASP A 313 -11.87 -8.35 37.52
C ASP A 313 -11.94 -9.64 38.36
N GLY A 314 -10.90 -10.47 38.28
CA GLY A 314 -10.90 -11.80 38.91
C GLY A 314 -11.62 -12.90 38.11
N ASN A 315 -11.86 -12.69 36.81
CA ASN A 315 -12.50 -13.66 35.90
C ASN A 315 -13.91 -14.07 36.34
N ARG A 316 -14.67 -13.13 36.89
CA ARG A 316 -16.03 -13.37 37.39
C ARG A 316 -17.07 -13.04 36.33
N TRP A 317 -17.93 -14.00 36.06
CA TRP A 317 -18.94 -13.92 35.01
C TRP A 317 -20.32 -13.66 35.60
N TYR A 318 -21.07 -12.74 34.99
CA TYR A 318 -22.38 -12.31 35.44
C TYR A 318 -23.22 -11.79 34.26
N PHE A 319 -24.54 -11.85 34.39
CA PHE A 319 -25.45 -11.20 33.46
C PHE A 319 -25.70 -9.74 33.87
N SER A 320 -25.69 -8.83 32.89
CA SER A 320 -26.02 -7.41 33.08
C SER A 320 -27.27 -7.05 32.30
N ASP A 321 -27.86 -5.93 32.65
CA ASP A 321 -28.90 -5.21 31.90
C ASP A 321 -28.39 -4.58 30.60
N ILE A 322 -27.09 -4.28 30.52
CA ILE A 322 -26.43 -3.72 29.34
C ILE A 322 -25.97 -4.82 28.40
N ALA A 323 -26.29 -4.69 27.11
CA ALA A 323 -25.83 -5.58 26.06
C ALA A 323 -24.32 -5.47 25.81
N ASN A 324 -23.63 -6.59 25.61
CA ASN A 324 -22.22 -6.64 25.28
C ASN A 324 -21.92 -6.14 23.85
N VAL A 325 -20.63 -5.97 23.54
CA VAL A 325 -20.17 -5.46 22.24
C VAL A 325 -20.74 -6.28 21.07
N ARG A 326 -20.83 -7.61 21.22
CA ARG A 326 -21.36 -8.50 20.16
C ARG A 326 -22.81 -8.19 19.82
N LYS A 327 -23.68 -8.06 20.81
CA LYS A 327 -25.08 -7.67 20.57
C LYS A 327 -25.18 -6.29 19.94
N GLN A 328 -24.36 -5.34 20.39
CA GLN A 328 -24.34 -4.00 19.79
C GLN A 328 -23.92 -4.02 18.32
N ILE A 329 -22.97 -4.87 17.94
CA ILE A 329 -22.60 -5.11 16.54
C ILE A 329 -23.79 -5.71 15.79
N GLU A 330 -24.43 -6.76 16.32
CA GLU A 330 -25.54 -7.45 15.66
C GLU A 330 -26.75 -6.52 15.43
N ASP A 331 -27.13 -5.73 16.43
CA ASP A 331 -28.19 -4.73 16.32
C ASP A 331 -27.86 -3.66 15.28
N LYS A 332 -26.57 -3.37 15.09
CA LYS A 332 -26.13 -2.42 14.09
C LYS A 332 -26.09 -3.05 12.70
N VAL A 333 -25.71 -4.32 12.55
CA VAL A 333 -25.74 -5.06 11.28
C VAL A 333 -27.12 -4.97 10.62
N GLY A 334 -28.18 -5.25 11.37
CA GLY A 334 -29.56 -5.18 10.87
C GLY A 334 -30.03 -3.77 10.47
N LYS A 335 -29.31 -2.71 10.89
CA LYS A 335 -29.63 -1.30 10.62
C LYS A 335 -28.75 -0.68 9.53
N VAL A 336 -27.75 -1.39 9.00
CA VAL A 336 -26.87 -0.87 7.95
C VAL A 336 -27.62 -0.91 6.61
N PRO A 337 -27.83 0.25 5.96
CA PRO A 337 -28.49 0.32 4.64
C PRO A 337 -27.66 -0.34 3.53
N GLN A 338 -28.32 -0.91 2.52
CA GLN A 338 -27.65 -1.62 1.42
C GLN A 338 -26.80 -0.69 0.53
N ASP A 339 -27.23 0.55 0.30
CA ASP A 339 -26.47 1.55 -0.46
C ASP A 339 -25.09 1.85 0.17
N ARG A 340 -25.01 1.82 1.50
CA ARG A 340 -23.75 1.96 2.24
C ARG A 340 -22.86 0.73 2.08
N VAL A 341 -23.43 -0.46 2.00
CA VAL A 341 -22.69 -1.71 1.76
C VAL A 341 -22.12 -1.69 0.34
N ASP A 342 -22.93 -1.34 -0.66
CA ASP A 342 -22.53 -1.30 -2.06
C ASP A 342 -21.39 -0.28 -2.29
N GLU A 343 -21.47 0.89 -1.66
CA GLU A 343 -20.43 1.93 -1.75
C GLU A 343 -19.11 1.48 -1.09
N GLU A 344 -19.18 0.86 0.09
CA GLU A 344 -18.00 0.33 0.77
C GLU A 344 -17.38 -0.85 0.00
N MET A 345 -18.19 -1.73 -0.58
CA MET A 345 -17.76 -2.79 -1.49
C MET A 345 -17.01 -2.22 -2.69
N ARG A 346 -17.59 -1.20 -3.35
CA ARG A 346 -16.96 -0.51 -4.49
C ARG A 346 -15.62 0.09 -4.09
N ARG A 347 -15.55 0.78 -2.95
CA ARG A 347 -14.29 1.36 -2.44
C ARG A 347 -13.21 0.29 -2.25
N ARG A 348 -13.52 -0.79 -1.54
CA ARG A 348 -12.55 -1.86 -1.24
C ARG A 348 -12.06 -2.58 -2.50
N LEU A 349 -12.96 -2.89 -3.43
CA LEU A 349 -12.57 -3.49 -4.71
C LEU A 349 -11.73 -2.53 -5.56
N THR A 350 -12.03 -1.22 -5.50
CA THR A 350 -11.21 -0.19 -6.15
C THR A 350 -9.80 -0.17 -5.60
N ASP A 351 -9.64 -0.28 -4.27
CA ASP A 351 -8.33 -0.34 -3.63
C ASP A 351 -7.55 -1.60 -4.02
N ILE A 352 -8.21 -2.76 -4.08
CA ILE A 352 -7.58 -4.04 -4.42
C ILE A 352 -7.08 -4.08 -5.87
N PHE A 353 -7.89 -3.61 -6.82
CA PHE A 353 -7.57 -3.67 -8.25
C PHE A 353 -7.01 -2.36 -8.81
N ARG A 354 -6.59 -1.43 -7.96
CA ARG A 354 -6.09 -0.11 -8.37
C ARG A 354 -4.91 -0.25 -9.36
N PRO A 355 -4.93 0.47 -10.49
CA PRO A 355 -3.82 0.43 -11.44
C PRO A 355 -2.65 1.31 -10.98
N VAL A 356 -1.59 0.67 -10.49
CA VAL A 356 -0.33 1.27 -10.01
C VAL A 356 0.73 1.20 -11.11
N THR A 357 1.01 0.01 -11.65
CA THR A 357 2.03 -0.23 -12.71
C THR A 357 1.50 0.07 -14.10
N LYS A 358 0.19 -0.06 -14.30
CA LYS A 358 -0.53 0.21 -15.55
C LYS A 358 -0.08 -0.65 -16.74
N LEU A 359 0.50 -1.83 -16.49
CA LEU A 359 0.92 -2.73 -17.56
C LEU A 359 -0.29 -3.45 -18.18
N ALA A 360 -1.16 -4.03 -17.36
CA ALA A 360 -2.36 -4.68 -17.86
C ALA A 360 -3.45 -3.68 -18.29
N TYR A 361 -3.76 -2.70 -17.44
CA TYR A 361 -4.82 -1.71 -17.67
C TYR A 361 -4.47 -0.36 -17.03
N ALA A 362 -4.94 0.73 -17.63
CA ALA A 362 -4.69 2.10 -17.17
C ALA A 362 -5.83 2.64 -16.30
N ASP A 363 -7.06 2.25 -16.61
CA ASP A 363 -8.27 2.70 -15.91
C ASP A 363 -8.98 1.50 -15.27
N LEU A 364 -9.68 1.73 -14.15
CA LEU A 364 -10.42 0.72 -13.41
C LEU A 364 -11.86 1.20 -13.20
N VAL A 365 -12.83 0.34 -13.47
CA VAL A 365 -14.24 0.59 -13.17
C VAL A 365 -14.81 -0.60 -12.39
N VAL A 366 -15.33 -0.33 -11.20
CA VAL A 366 -15.78 -1.35 -10.24
C VAL A 366 -17.29 -1.34 -10.11
N LEU A 367 -17.89 -2.52 -10.28
CA LEU A 367 -19.34 -2.73 -10.27
C LEU A 367 -20.12 -1.68 -11.09
N PRO A 368 -19.72 -1.39 -12.35
CA PRO A 368 -20.44 -0.45 -13.18
C PRO A 368 -21.78 -1.00 -13.63
N ARG A 369 -22.66 -0.07 -14.03
CA ARG A 369 -23.68 -0.38 -15.01
C ARG A 369 -23.00 -0.47 -16.37
N VAL A 370 -23.19 -1.60 -17.05
CA VAL A 370 -22.48 -1.92 -18.30
C VAL A 370 -22.63 -0.83 -19.36
N ASP A 371 -23.82 -0.20 -19.43
CA ASP A 371 -24.14 0.85 -20.40
C ASP A 371 -23.45 2.20 -20.13
N GLU A 372 -22.86 2.39 -18.94
CA GLU A 372 -22.18 3.63 -18.53
C GLU A 372 -20.66 3.58 -18.79
N VAL A 373 -20.14 2.44 -19.24
CA VAL A 373 -18.69 2.24 -19.46
C VAL A 373 -18.29 2.76 -20.84
N ASN A 374 -17.47 3.81 -20.86
CA ASN A 374 -16.88 4.36 -22.08
C ASN A 374 -15.44 3.88 -22.27
N LEU A 375 -15.19 3.14 -23.35
CA LEU A 375 -13.85 2.71 -23.74
C LEU A 375 -13.18 3.75 -24.64
N THR A 376 -11.86 3.87 -24.53
CA THR A 376 -11.06 4.74 -25.41
C THR A 376 -10.00 3.91 -26.12
N PRO A 377 -9.58 4.28 -27.35
CA PRO A 377 -8.58 3.51 -28.08
C PRO A 377 -7.17 3.62 -27.47
N SER A 378 -6.90 4.66 -26.69
CA SER A 378 -5.58 4.93 -26.11
C SER A 378 -5.32 4.25 -24.77
N LYS A 379 -6.35 3.70 -24.11
CA LYS A 379 -6.24 3.11 -22.78
C LYS A 379 -7.00 1.80 -22.67
N ARG A 380 -6.45 0.90 -21.85
CA ARG A 380 -7.13 -0.33 -21.46
C ARG A 380 -7.85 -0.13 -20.13
N THR A 381 -9.08 -0.61 -20.04
CA THR A 381 -9.91 -0.51 -18.84
C THR A 381 -10.16 -1.89 -18.23
N CYS A 382 -9.95 -2.04 -16.92
CA CYS A 382 -10.36 -3.24 -16.18
C CYS A 382 -11.73 -3.03 -15.57
N LEU A 383 -12.65 -3.97 -15.81
CA LEU A 383 -13.99 -3.97 -15.23
C LEU A 383 -14.08 -5.05 -14.16
N VAL A 384 -14.40 -4.67 -12.92
CA VAL A 384 -14.68 -5.64 -11.85
C VAL A 384 -16.19 -5.82 -11.78
N LEU A 385 -16.68 -6.96 -12.26
CA LEU A 385 -18.12 -7.25 -12.33
C LEU A 385 -18.55 -8.22 -11.23
N SER A 386 -19.81 -8.16 -10.83
CA SER A 386 -20.38 -9.17 -9.93
C SER A 386 -20.23 -10.57 -10.57
N PRO A 387 -19.71 -11.55 -9.83
CA PRO A 387 -19.62 -12.93 -10.29
C PRO A 387 -21.00 -13.48 -10.66
N ASP A 388 -21.06 -14.26 -11.73
CA ASP A 388 -22.26 -15.00 -12.10
C ASP A 388 -21.88 -16.45 -12.47
N ALA A 389 -22.89 -17.34 -12.50
CA ALA A 389 -22.66 -18.75 -12.78
C ALA A 389 -22.42 -19.06 -14.28
N LYS A 390 -22.31 -18.03 -15.14
CA LYS A 390 -22.12 -18.19 -16.59
C LYS A 390 -20.64 -18.00 -16.97
N SER A 391 -20.26 -18.64 -18.07
CA SER A 391 -18.89 -18.65 -18.58
C SER A 391 -18.92 -18.37 -20.09
N PRO A 392 -18.52 -17.18 -20.56
CA PRO A 392 -18.19 -15.96 -19.78
C PRO A 392 -19.39 -15.37 -19.02
N PRO A 393 -19.14 -14.48 -18.03
CA PRO A 393 -20.20 -13.77 -17.33
C PRO A 393 -21.15 -13.06 -18.31
N ALA A 394 -22.45 -13.11 -18.05
CA ALA A 394 -23.47 -12.60 -18.96
C ALA A 394 -23.28 -11.11 -19.24
N ALA A 395 -22.97 -10.33 -18.21
CA ALA A 395 -22.70 -8.91 -18.33
C ALA A 395 -21.46 -8.63 -19.19
N ALA A 396 -20.39 -9.41 -19.01
CA ALA A 396 -19.16 -9.29 -19.79
C ALA A 396 -19.37 -9.65 -21.26
N ALA A 397 -20.13 -10.73 -21.53
CA ALA A 397 -20.43 -11.19 -22.87
C ALA A 397 -21.29 -10.18 -23.65
N ARG A 398 -22.29 -9.58 -23.01
CA ARG A 398 -23.11 -8.52 -23.60
C ARG A 398 -22.25 -7.29 -23.91
N PHE A 399 -21.47 -6.83 -22.94
CA PHE A 399 -20.57 -5.70 -23.14
C PHE A 399 -19.61 -5.91 -24.32
N PHE A 400 -18.98 -7.07 -24.42
CA PHE A 400 -18.07 -7.40 -25.53
C PHE A 400 -18.74 -7.33 -26.91
N ASN A 401 -20.02 -7.68 -27.01
CA ASN A 401 -20.76 -7.65 -28.26
C ASN A 401 -21.18 -6.24 -28.66
N ASP A 402 -21.41 -5.36 -27.69
CA ASP A 402 -21.94 -4.01 -27.89
C ASP A 402 -20.83 -2.96 -28.15
N VAL A 403 -19.59 -3.21 -27.72
CA VAL A 403 -18.47 -2.26 -27.88
C VAL A 403 -17.70 -2.39 -29.20
N VAL A 404 -17.24 -1.26 -29.71
CA VAL A 404 -16.34 -1.17 -30.88
C VAL A 404 -14.90 -1.54 -30.51
N TYR A 405 -14.39 -1.00 -29.40
CA TYR A 405 -13.02 -1.24 -28.94
C TYR A 405 -12.91 -2.53 -28.12
N LYS A 406 -13.14 -3.65 -28.82
CA LYS A 406 -13.19 -5.00 -28.23
C LYS A 406 -11.88 -5.45 -27.56
N ASN A 407 -10.76 -4.81 -27.89
CA ASN A 407 -9.44 -5.08 -27.33
C ASN A 407 -8.97 -4.06 -26.29
N ALA A 408 -9.83 -3.13 -25.88
CA ALA A 408 -9.51 -2.07 -24.91
C ALA A 408 -9.95 -2.37 -23.48
N PHE A 409 -10.31 -3.62 -23.15
CA PHE A 409 -10.72 -3.96 -21.78
C PHE A 409 -10.45 -5.41 -21.39
N CYS A 410 -10.40 -5.66 -20.08
CA CYS A 410 -10.58 -6.97 -19.46
C CYS A 410 -11.66 -6.89 -18.39
N VAL A 411 -12.17 -8.05 -17.99
CA VAL A 411 -13.15 -8.18 -16.91
C VAL A 411 -12.59 -9.09 -15.83
N VAL A 412 -12.59 -8.67 -14.58
CA VAL A 412 -12.31 -9.52 -13.43
C VAL A 412 -13.63 -9.95 -12.80
N ALA A 413 -13.91 -11.25 -12.88
CA ALA A 413 -15.11 -11.88 -12.34
C ALA A 413 -14.89 -13.39 -12.25
N GLY A 414 -15.30 -14.01 -11.14
CA GLY A 414 -15.24 -15.46 -10.97
C GLY A 414 -16.52 -16.20 -11.35
N ASP A 415 -16.52 -17.50 -11.08
CA ASP A 415 -17.56 -18.50 -11.39
C ASP A 415 -18.58 -18.72 -10.26
N GLY A 416 -18.45 -18.01 -9.13
CA GLY A 416 -19.25 -18.21 -7.93
C GLY A 416 -20.52 -17.36 -7.86
N SER A 417 -21.49 -17.76 -7.02
CA SER A 417 -22.75 -17.04 -6.76
C SER A 417 -22.82 -16.40 -5.36
N LYS A 418 -21.68 -16.17 -4.69
CA LYS A 418 -21.62 -15.82 -3.25
C LYS A 418 -21.37 -14.34 -2.97
N MET A 419 -21.84 -13.42 -3.83
CA MET A 419 -21.69 -11.99 -3.58
C MET A 419 -22.33 -11.55 -2.25
N ALA A 420 -23.45 -12.16 -1.88
CA ALA A 420 -24.12 -11.94 -0.59
C ALA A 420 -23.19 -12.15 0.62
N SER A 421 -22.29 -13.15 0.58
CA SER A 421 -21.34 -13.40 1.67
C SER A 421 -20.31 -12.28 1.84
N ALA A 422 -19.89 -11.66 0.74
CA ALA A 422 -18.99 -10.51 0.78
C ALA A 422 -19.73 -9.26 1.28
N GLU A 423 -20.97 -9.06 0.84
CA GLU A 423 -21.84 -7.99 1.33
C GLU A 423 -22.13 -8.12 2.83
N ASP A 424 -22.41 -9.34 3.33
CA ASP A 424 -22.63 -9.61 4.75
C ASP A 424 -21.38 -9.28 5.58
N SER A 425 -20.19 -9.64 5.07
CA SER A 425 -18.92 -9.30 5.70
C SER A 425 -18.71 -7.79 5.77
N VAL A 426 -19.00 -7.06 4.69
CA VAL A 426 -18.91 -5.59 4.67
C VAL A 426 -19.95 -4.95 5.59
N ARG A 427 -21.18 -5.47 5.61
CA ARG A 427 -22.24 -5.00 6.52
C ARG A 427 -21.78 -5.12 7.97
N ARG A 428 -21.14 -6.25 8.32
CA ARG A 428 -20.54 -6.47 9.64
C ARG A 428 -19.36 -5.54 9.93
N LEU A 429 -18.46 -5.30 8.99
CA LEU A 429 -17.36 -4.33 9.16
C LEU A 429 -17.87 -2.90 9.37
N LEU A 430 -18.91 -2.48 8.64
CA LEU A 430 -19.55 -1.18 8.83
C LEU A 430 -20.22 -1.07 10.21
N ALA A 431 -20.87 -2.15 10.66
CA ALA A 431 -21.45 -2.22 12.00
C ALA A 431 -20.37 -2.12 13.09
N ILE A 432 -19.28 -2.88 12.97
CA ILE A 432 -18.12 -2.83 13.88
C ILE A 432 -17.54 -1.42 13.94
N ALA A 433 -17.33 -0.76 12.79
CA ALA A 433 -16.80 0.60 12.75
C ALA A 433 -17.73 1.61 13.45
N ALA A 434 -19.05 1.46 13.29
CA ALA A 434 -20.02 2.30 13.97
C ALA A 434 -20.04 2.06 15.50
N VAL A 435 -19.99 0.79 15.94
CA VAL A 435 -19.90 0.45 17.37
C VAL A 435 -18.59 0.97 17.98
N LYS A 436 -17.47 0.83 17.27
CA LYS A 436 -16.15 1.36 17.67
C LYS A 436 -16.19 2.87 17.93
N SER A 437 -16.97 3.62 17.17
CA SER A 437 -17.11 5.07 17.38
C SER A 437 -17.94 5.47 18.61
N ILE A 438 -18.71 4.53 19.19
CA ILE A 438 -19.65 4.80 20.29
C ILE A 438 -19.20 4.18 21.62
N VAL A 439 -18.60 2.98 21.61
CA VAL A 439 -18.51 2.08 22.78
C VAL A 439 -17.08 1.87 23.28
N ALA A 440 -16.09 2.55 22.67
CA ALA A 440 -14.67 2.39 22.94
C ALA A 440 -14.21 3.00 24.28
N ASP A 441 -15.06 2.96 25.31
CA ASP A 441 -14.86 3.59 26.61
C ASP A 441 -13.93 2.79 27.53
N THR A 442 -13.76 1.49 27.28
CA THR A 442 -12.87 0.61 28.06
C THR A 442 -11.85 -0.12 27.18
N PRO A 443 -10.61 -0.36 27.66
CA PRO A 443 -9.59 -1.13 26.93
C PRO A 443 -10.05 -2.54 26.56
N ARG A 444 -10.97 -3.11 27.34
CA ARG A 444 -11.53 -4.42 27.06
C ARG A 444 -12.47 -4.40 25.85
N HIS A 445 -13.43 -3.47 25.81
CA HIS A 445 -14.31 -3.33 24.65
C HIS A 445 -13.50 -3.06 23.39
N GLN A 446 -12.42 -2.27 23.48
CA GLN A 446 -11.52 -2.03 22.36
C GLN A 446 -10.90 -3.32 21.82
N ARG A 447 -10.35 -4.18 22.69
CA ARG A 447 -9.79 -5.48 22.29
C ARG A 447 -10.82 -6.42 21.67
N GLU A 448 -12.03 -6.48 22.22
CA GLU A 448 -13.12 -7.31 21.67
C GLU A 448 -13.53 -6.83 20.27
N ILE A 449 -13.67 -5.50 20.08
CA ILE A 449 -13.98 -4.88 18.79
C ILE A 449 -12.86 -5.15 17.77
N GLU A 450 -11.59 -5.01 18.18
CA GLU A 450 -10.44 -5.25 17.30
C GLU A 450 -10.34 -6.72 16.86
N ALA A 451 -10.55 -7.67 17.77
CA ALA A 451 -10.52 -9.10 17.43
C ALA A 451 -11.66 -9.49 16.47
N GLU A 452 -12.87 -8.97 16.66
CA GLU A 452 -13.99 -9.17 15.74
C GLU A 452 -13.75 -8.48 14.38
N GLN A 453 -13.12 -7.29 14.38
CA GLN A 453 -12.72 -6.60 13.15
C GLN A 453 -11.73 -7.44 12.34
N GLU A 454 -10.65 -7.90 12.97
CA GLU A 454 -9.60 -8.71 12.33
C GLU A 454 -10.17 -10.01 11.74
N THR A 455 -10.98 -10.72 12.53
CA THR A 455 -11.64 -11.97 12.08
C THR A 455 -12.53 -11.72 10.87
N THR A 456 -13.32 -10.64 10.89
CA THR A 456 -14.21 -10.28 9.78
C THR A 456 -13.43 -9.83 8.55
N GLU A 457 -12.31 -9.11 8.72
CA GLU A 457 -11.42 -8.71 7.61
C GLU A 457 -10.75 -9.91 6.92
N ILE A 458 -10.29 -10.90 7.71
CA ILE A 458 -9.74 -12.16 7.17
C ILE A 458 -10.81 -12.90 6.36
N GLY A 459 -12.02 -13.02 6.90
CA GLY A 459 -13.15 -13.64 6.21
C GLY A 459 -13.53 -12.93 4.91
N PHE A 460 -13.57 -11.60 4.93
CA PHE A 460 -13.80 -10.78 3.73
C PHE A 460 -12.73 -11.03 2.67
N ASN A 461 -11.45 -10.93 3.02
CA ASN A 461 -10.34 -11.13 2.08
C ASN A 461 -10.35 -12.55 1.48
N SER A 462 -10.66 -13.57 2.29
CA SER A 462 -10.83 -14.95 1.82
C SER A 462 -11.98 -15.06 0.79
N THR A 463 -13.10 -14.41 1.08
CA THR A 463 -14.27 -14.37 0.19
C THR A 463 -13.94 -13.66 -1.12
N ILE A 464 -13.26 -12.51 -1.10
CA ILE A 464 -12.82 -11.79 -2.30
C ILE A 464 -11.88 -12.63 -3.16
N LYS A 465 -10.90 -13.32 -2.56
CA LYS A 465 -10.00 -14.24 -3.27
C LYS A 465 -10.75 -15.33 -4.02
N SER A 466 -11.82 -15.86 -3.41
CA SER A 466 -12.67 -16.87 -4.03
C SER A 466 -13.59 -16.30 -5.12
N LEU A 467 -14.11 -15.09 -4.95
CA LEU A 467 -15.08 -14.48 -5.86
C LEU A 467 -14.45 -13.92 -7.13
N PHE A 468 -13.23 -13.38 -7.06
CA PHE A 468 -12.54 -12.72 -8.17
C PHE A 468 -11.32 -13.53 -8.62
N ASN A 469 -11.59 -14.77 -9.02
CA ASN A 469 -10.59 -15.80 -9.33
C ASN A 469 -10.25 -15.93 -10.83
N ALA A 470 -10.84 -15.10 -11.70
CA ALA A 470 -10.61 -15.15 -13.14
C ALA A 470 -10.61 -13.76 -13.78
N VAL A 471 -9.72 -13.58 -14.76
CA VAL A 471 -9.71 -12.44 -15.68
C VAL A 471 -10.18 -12.93 -17.04
N TRP A 472 -11.17 -12.25 -17.59
CA TRP A 472 -11.70 -12.45 -18.92
C TRP A 472 -11.10 -11.40 -19.85
N TYR A 473 -10.55 -11.85 -20.96
CA TYR A 473 -9.88 -11.01 -21.93
C TYR A 473 -10.29 -11.38 -23.36
N PRO A 474 -10.25 -10.41 -24.29
CA PRO A 474 -10.57 -10.61 -25.69
C PRO A 474 -9.45 -11.40 -26.39
N GLN A 475 -9.79 -12.43 -27.18
CA GLN A 475 -8.79 -13.14 -28.00
C GLN A 475 -9.22 -13.31 -29.45
N THR A 476 -10.47 -13.67 -29.72
CA THR A 476 -10.97 -13.84 -31.09
C THR A 476 -12.38 -13.27 -31.20
N LYS A 477 -13.40 -14.09 -31.40
CA LYS A 477 -14.80 -13.65 -31.45
C LYS A 477 -15.49 -13.67 -30.09
N ASP A 478 -14.81 -14.20 -29.06
CA ASP A 478 -15.33 -14.34 -27.71
C ASP A 478 -14.27 -13.95 -26.66
N LEU A 479 -14.73 -13.77 -25.42
CA LEU A 479 -13.88 -13.62 -24.24
C LEU A 479 -13.34 -14.99 -23.80
N LYS A 480 -12.07 -15.03 -23.43
CA LYS A 480 -11.43 -16.18 -22.76
C LYS A 480 -11.07 -15.83 -21.33
N SER A 481 -11.08 -16.83 -20.45
CA SER A 481 -10.64 -16.67 -19.07
C SER A 481 -9.19 -17.09 -18.89
N ALA A 482 -8.51 -16.42 -17.97
CA ALA A 482 -7.30 -16.89 -17.30
C ALA A 482 -7.53 -16.84 -15.80
N ARG A 483 -7.02 -17.84 -15.07
CA ARG A 483 -7.17 -17.92 -13.63
C ARG A 483 -6.29 -16.86 -12.95
N ILE A 484 -6.87 -16.12 -12.02
CA ILE A 484 -6.18 -15.20 -11.12
C ILE A 484 -5.98 -15.92 -9.79
N ASP A 485 -4.77 -15.84 -9.24
CA ASP A 485 -4.49 -16.28 -7.88
C ASP A 485 -4.14 -15.10 -6.99
N LEU A 486 -5.14 -14.51 -6.35
CA LEU A 486 -4.98 -13.38 -5.43
C LEU A 486 -4.23 -13.77 -4.13
N SER A 487 -3.96 -15.05 -3.89
CA SER A 487 -3.25 -15.51 -2.68
C SER A 487 -1.74 -15.31 -2.78
N HIS A 488 -1.16 -15.44 -3.98
CA HIS A 488 0.27 -15.25 -4.21
C HIS A 488 0.67 -13.78 -4.38
N TYR A 489 -0.27 -12.89 -4.67
CA TYR A 489 -0.02 -11.47 -4.87
C TYR A 489 -0.52 -10.65 -3.68
N GLN A 490 0.21 -10.75 -2.56
CA GLN A 490 -0.06 -9.97 -1.36
C GLN A 490 1.22 -9.41 -0.75
N GLU A 491 1.15 -8.19 -0.23
CA GLU A 491 2.26 -7.56 0.48
C GLU A 491 1.76 -6.98 1.81
N LYS A 492 2.35 -7.39 2.93
CA LYS A 492 1.92 -6.99 4.29
C LYS A 492 0.41 -7.15 4.54
N GLY A 493 -0.19 -8.21 3.98
CA GLY A 493 -1.63 -8.49 4.11
C GLY A 493 -2.53 -7.76 3.11
N VAL A 494 -2.00 -6.84 2.30
CA VAL A 494 -2.76 -6.12 1.27
C VAL A 494 -2.75 -6.90 -0.03
N ILE A 495 -3.93 -7.07 -0.65
CA ILE A 495 -4.08 -7.77 -1.93
C ILE A 495 -3.61 -6.85 -3.07
N LEU A 496 -2.72 -7.34 -3.92
CA LEU A 496 -2.22 -6.63 -5.11
C LEU A 496 -2.92 -7.16 -6.36
N GLY A 497 -4.17 -6.76 -6.57
CA GLY A 497 -5.03 -7.29 -7.64
C GLY A 497 -4.50 -7.04 -9.05
N GLU A 498 -3.92 -5.87 -9.31
CA GLU A 498 -3.31 -5.55 -10.61
C GLU A 498 -2.19 -6.54 -10.98
N LYS A 499 -1.25 -6.81 -10.07
CA LYS A 499 -0.15 -7.76 -10.31
C LYS A 499 -0.66 -9.17 -10.59
N ALA A 500 -1.74 -9.58 -9.92
CA ALA A 500 -2.35 -10.87 -10.15
C ALA A 500 -3.00 -10.97 -11.55
N VAL A 501 -3.64 -9.88 -12.00
CA VAL A 501 -4.18 -9.78 -13.36
C VAL A 501 -3.06 -9.76 -14.41
N GLU A 502 -1.98 -8.99 -14.17
CA GLU A 502 -0.80 -8.95 -15.04
C GLU A 502 -0.20 -10.34 -15.23
N ALA A 503 0.04 -11.06 -14.14
CA ALA A 503 0.58 -12.41 -14.17
C ALA A 503 -0.35 -13.42 -14.86
N ALA A 504 -1.66 -13.31 -14.65
CA ALA A 504 -2.63 -14.16 -15.34
C ALA A 504 -2.64 -13.93 -16.86
N LEU A 505 -2.48 -12.67 -17.29
CA LEU A 505 -2.48 -12.28 -18.71
C LEU A 505 -1.14 -12.53 -19.41
N SER A 506 0.00 -12.43 -18.71
CA SER A 506 1.33 -12.73 -19.25
C SER A 506 1.67 -14.21 -19.19
N GLY A 507 1.03 -14.96 -18.28
CA GLY A 507 1.24 -16.39 -18.09
C GLY A 507 0.99 -17.23 -19.34
N GLY A 508 1.62 -18.41 -19.39
CA GLY A 508 1.65 -19.30 -20.56
C GLY A 508 0.28 -19.73 -21.10
N GLY A 509 -0.77 -19.68 -20.28
CA GLY A 509 -2.15 -20.01 -20.67
C GLY A 509 -2.88 -18.90 -21.45
N ALA A 510 -2.51 -17.62 -21.25
CA ALA A 510 -3.13 -16.49 -21.93
C ALA A 510 -2.22 -15.88 -23.00
N LYS A 511 -0.97 -15.54 -22.62
CA LYS A 511 -0.01 -14.79 -23.45
C LYS A 511 -0.63 -13.57 -24.13
N LYS A 512 -1.57 -12.92 -23.43
CA LYS A 512 -2.28 -11.75 -23.91
C LYS A 512 -1.46 -10.50 -23.67
N LEU A 513 -0.85 -10.36 -22.49
CA LEU A 513 0.09 -9.30 -22.15
C LEU A 513 1.51 -9.78 -22.43
N VAL A 514 2.27 -9.05 -23.25
CA VAL A 514 3.61 -9.46 -23.71
C VAL A 514 4.62 -8.38 -23.35
N GLU A 515 5.75 -8.79 -22.78
CA GLU A 515 6.87 -7.89 -22.50
C GLU A 515 7.62 -7.50 -23.79
N LEU A 516 8.12 -6.27 -23.83
CA LEU A 516 8.93 -5.78 -24.93
C LEU A 516 10.36 -6.24 -24.70
N ASP A 517 10.82 -7.15 -25.57
CA ASP A 517 12.15 -7.73 -25.56
C ASP A 517 12.82 -7.41 -26.91
N PRO A 518 14.00 -6.76 -26.92
CA PRO A 518 14.72 -6.46 -28.15
C PRO A 518 14.89 -7.68 -29.08
N ASP A 519 15.13 -8.87 -28.52
CA ASP A 519 15.32 -10.10 -29.29
C ASP A 519 14.05 -10.58 -30.00
N ARG A 520 12.88 -10.09 -29.58
CA ARG A 520 11.56 -10.44 -30.14
C ARG A 520 10.91 -9.30 -30.90
N MET A 521 11.58 -8.15 -31.01
CA MET A 521 11.03 -6.95 -31.64
C MET A 521 10.64 -7.20 -33.09
N ASP A 522 11.46 -7.94 -33.84
CA ASP A 522 11.16 -8.35 -35.22
C ASP A 522 9.82 -9.06 -35.36
N GLY A 523 9.54 -10.01 -34.48
CA GLY A 523 8.28 -10.75 -34.48
C GLY A 523 7.08 -9.85 -34.12
N LEU A 524 7.29 -8.83 -33.29
CA LEU A 524 6.25 -7.86 -32.93
C LEU A 524 5.96 -6.88 -34.07
N ILE A 525 6.99 -6.42 -34.79
CA ILE A 525 6.87 -5.59 -36.00
C ILE A 525 6.07 -6.37 -37.06
N GLN A 526 6.49 -7.60 -37.40
CA GLN A 526 5.79 -8.43 -38.38
C GLN A 526 4.31 -8.64 -37.99
N ARG A 527 4.05 -8.96 -36.72
CA ARG A 527 2.67 -9.14 -36.25
C ARG A 527 1.85 -7.85 -36.37
N CYS A 528 2.45 -6.69 -36.12
CA CYS A 528 1.81 -5.38 -36.30
C CYS A 528 1.41 -5.17 -37.75
N GLU A 529 2.32 -5.45 -38.68
CA GLU A 529 2.08 -5.36 -40.13
C GLU A 529 0.99 -6.30 -40.62
N ASP A 530 0.90 -7.51 -40.06
CA ASP A 530 -0.07 -8.52 -40.46
C ASP A 530 -1.48 -8.28 -39.87
N GLN A 531 -1.58 -7.72 -38.67
CA GLN A 531 -2.85 -7.64 -37.93
C GLN A 531 -3.45 -6.24 -37.84
N LEU A 532 -2.63 -5.19 -37.99
CA LEU A 532 -3.06 -3.81 -37.78
C LEU A 532 -2.95 -2.94 -39.04
N PHE A 533 -2.10 -3.27 -40.01
CA PHE A 533 -2.09 -2.58 -41.29
C PHE A 533 -3.20 -3.12 -42.20
N PRO A 534 -3.79 -2.29 -43.08
CA PRO A 534 -4.77 -2.77 -44.05
C PRO A 534 -4.13 -3.71 -45.09
N ASP A 535 -4.82 -4.80 -45.45
CA ASP A 535 -4.31 -5.78 -46.44
C ASP A 535 -4.08 -5.17 -47.83
N ALA A 536 -4.82 -4.11 -48.19
CA ALA A 536 -4.80 -3.53 -49.52
C ALA A 536 -3.75 -2.42 -49.73
N THR A 537 -3.14 -1.89 -48.65
CA THR A 537 -2.27 -0.71 -48.72
C THR A 537 -1.11 -0.82 -47.73
N SER A 538 0.11 -0.50 -48.18
CA SER A 538 1.29 -0.44 -47.31
C SER A 538 1.33 0.82 -46.42
N ARG A 539 0.65 1.89 -46.84
CA ARG A 539 0.58 3.19 -46.14
C ARG A 539 -0.71 3.34 -45.33
N THR A 540 -0.60 3.74 -44.06
CA THR A 540 -1.75 4.04 -43.17
C THR A 540 -1.42 5.15 -42.18
N ARG A 541 -2.43 5.85 -41.66
CA ARG A 541 -2.22 6.78 -40.53
C ARG A 541 -1.88 6.00 -39.27
N TRP A 542 -0.97 6.52 -38.45
CA TRP A 542 -0.62 5.88 -37.19
C TRP A 542 -1.79 5.81 -36.20
N SER A 543 -2.66 6.83 -36.21
CA SER A 543 -3.92 6.83 -35.43
C SER A 543 -4.79 5.62 -35.73
N ASP A 544 -4.89 5.25 -37.01
CA ASP A 544 -5.76 4.15 -37.45
C ASP A 544 -5.16 2.79 -37.05
N VAL A 545 -3.83 2.69 -36.96
CA VAL A 545 -3.13 1.52 -36.42
C VAL A 545 -3.45 1.36 -34.94
N LEU A 546 -3.41 2.44 -34.16
CA LEU A 546 -3.77 2.43 -32.75
C LEU A 546 -5.26 2.09 -32.52
N GLU A 547 -6.17 2.63 -33.34
CA GLU A 547 -7.59 2.27 -33.29
C GLU A 547 -7.85 0.80 -33.65
N ARG A 548 -7.13 0.26 -34.63
CA ARG A 548 -7.16 -1.18 -34.96
C ARG A 548 -6.59 -2.03 -33.84
N ALA A 549 -5.53 -1.58 -33.17
CA ALA A 549 -4.98 -2.29 -32.01
C ALA A 549 -6.01 -2.39 -30.87
N ALA A 550 -6.80 -1.34 -30.65
CA ALA A 550 -7.86 -1.30 -29.65
C ALA A 550 -9.15 -2.04 -30.05
N SER A 551 -9.41 -2.22 -31.34
CA SER A 551 -10.62 -2.91 -31.83
C SER A 551 -10.39 -4.38 -32.19
N ASN A 552 -9.17 -4.80 -32.54
CA ASN A 552 -8.85 -6.18 -32.94
C ASN A 552 -8.59 -7.10 -31.72
N PRO A 553 -9.49 -8.04 -31.39
CA PRO A 553 -9.34 -8.92 -30.22
C PRO A 553 -8.09 -9.82 -30.27
N ARG A 554 -7.54 -10.09 -31.46
CA ARG A 554 -6.37 -10.96 -31.66
C ARG A 554 -5.04 -10.27 -31.37
N TRP A 555 -5.06 -8.94 -31.37
CA TRP A 555 -3.88 -8.14 -31.07
C TRP A 555 -3.48 -8.34 -29.60
N ILE A 556 -2.19 -8.54 -29.37
CA ILE A 556 -1.63 -8.68 -28.02
C ILE A 556 -1.59 -7.33 -27.32
N TRP A 557 -1.54 -7.36 -25.99
CA TRP A 557 -1.35 -6.17 -25.19
C TRP A 557 0.13 -5.95 -24.92
N LEU A 558 0.53 -4.70 -25.10
CA LEU A 558 1.88 -4.22 -24.86
C LEU A 558 1.88 -3.27 -23.66
N PRO A 559 3.01 -3.14 -22.95
CA PRO A 559 3.25 -2.13 -21.93
C PRO A 559 2.94 -0.71 -22.44
N PRO A 560 2.79 0.28 -21.53
CA PRO A 560 2.68 1.68 -21.91
C PRO A 560 3.81 2.08 -22.87
N LYS A 561 3.46 2.78 -23.96
CA LYS A 561 4.36 3.16 -25.06
C LYS A 561 4.85 2.02 -25.97
N GLY A 562 4.37 0.79 -25.78
CA GLY A 562 4.84 -0.35 -26.58
C GLY A 562 4.55 -0.25 -28.08
N MET A 563 3.46 0.39 -28.47
CA MET A 563 3.19 0.64 -29.90
C MET A 563 4.19 1.64 -30.49
N GLU A 564 4.51 2.68 -29.74
CA GLU A 564 5.49 3.70 -30.09
C GLU A 564 6.91 3.12 -30.16
N GLU A 565 7.25 2.17 -29.28
CA GLU A 565 8.52 1.45 -29.32
C GLU A 565 8.65 0.54 -30.56
N ILE A 566 7.59 -0.20 -30.91
CA ILE A 566 7.55 -0.98 -32.16
C ILE A 566 7.75 -0.06 -33.37
N LYS A 567 7.07 1.09 -33.39
CA LYS A 567 7.22 2.07 -34.47
C LYS A 567 8.65 2.61 -34.53
N ALA A 568 9.23 2.99 -33.41
CA ALA A 568 10.58 3.54 -33.35
C ALA A 568 11.62 2.51 -33.83
N ALA A 569 11.47 1.24 -33.42
CA ALA A 569 12.34 0.15 -33.88
C ALA A 569 12.23 -0.06 -35.41
N ALA A 570 11.00 -0.14 -35.94
CA ALA A 570 10.79 -0.32 -37.37
C ALA A 570 11.31 0.86 -38.22
N LEU A 571 11.22 2.08 -37.72
CA LEU A 571 11.81 3.27 -38.36
C LEU A 571 13.35 3.26 -38.30
N ALA A 572 13.93 2.89 -37.14
CA ALA A 572 15.38 2.83 -36.96
C ALA A 572 16.05 1.77 -37.85
N GLU A 573 15.38 0.64 -38.09
CA GLU A 573 15.85 -0.41 -38.99
C GLU A 573 15.56 -0.11 -40.47
N GLY A 574 14.91 1.01 -40.78
CA GLY A 574 14.51 1.36 -42.14
C GLY A 574 13.48 0.39 -42.73
N ARG A 575 12.75 -0.37 -41.91
CA ARG A 575 11.64 -1.22 -42.36
C ARG A 575 10.40 -0.39 -42.68
N TRP A 576 10.17 0.67 -41.91
CA TRP A 576 9.08 1.62 -42.13
C TRP A 576 9.62 2.99 -42.47
N ILE A 577 8.81 3.81 -43.14
CA ILE A 577 9.04 5.26 -43.32
C ILE A 577 7.84 6.04 -42.82
N GLU A 578 8.07 7.20 -42.21
CA GLU A 578 7.01 8.10 -41.75
C GLU A 578 7.04 9.44 -42.50
N GLU A 579 5.89 9.83 -43.04
CA GLU A 579 5.69 11.14 -43.66
C GLU A 579 4.33 11.70 -43.28
N ASN A 580 4.31 12.91 -42.70
CA ASN A 580 3.08 13.64 -42.35
C ASN A 580 2.08 12.82 -41.52
N GLY A 581 2.58 12.00 -40.57
CA GLY A 581 1.77 11.14 -39.69
C GLY A 581 1.25 9.84 -40.33
N TYR A 582 1.65 9.55 -41.58
CA TYR A 582 1.44 8.25 -42.20
C TYR A 582 2.70 7.40 -42.07
N VAL A 583 2.49 6.13 -41.77
CA VAL A 583 3.55 5.11 -41.75
C VAL A 583 3.35 4.21 -42.97
N ASP A 584 4.42 3.99 -43.72
CA ASP A 584 4.46 3.05 -44.83
C ASP A 584 5.40 1.89 -44.49
N LYS A 585 4.90 0.65 -44.57
CA LYS A 585 5.67 -0.57 -44.31
C LYS A 585 6.51 -1.05 -45.50
N ASN A 586 6.43 -0.38 -46.65
CA ASN A 586 7.24 -0.66 -47.83
C ASN A 586 7.97 0.62 -48.26
N PRO A 587 9.11 0.96 -47.62
CA PRO A 587 9.88 2.12 -48.03
C PRO A 587 10.37 1.98 -49.48
N PRO A 588 10.41 3.07 -50.26
CA PRO A 588 10.97 3.03 -51.60
C PRO A 588 12.47 2.68 -51.55
N PRO A 589 13.02 2.02 -52.60
CA PRO A 589 14.43 1.67 -52.65
C PRO A 589 15.31 2.93 -52.54
N PRO A 590 16.42 2.88 -51.79
CA PRO A 590 17.30 4.04 -51.60
C PRO A 590 18.04 4.39 -52.89
N HIS A 591 18.19 5.69 -53.17
CA HIS A 591 18.93 6.17 -54.34
C HIS A 591 20.46 6.14 -54.12
N PRO A 592 21.27 6.00 -55.19
CA PRO A 592 22.72 6.08 -55.10
C PRO A 592 23.20 7.43 -54.54
N THR A 593 24.13 7.40 -53.59
CA THR A 593 24.71 8.61 -52.98
C THR A 593 26.23 8.56 -52.96
N ILE A 594 26.87 9.71 -53.21
CA ILE A 594 28.33 9.87 -53.21
C ILE A 594 28.77 10.85 -52.12
N ARG A 595 29.91 10.56 -51.50
CA ARG A 595 30.66 11.47 -50.63
C ARG A 595 32.09 11.55 -51.13
N VAL A 596 32.59 12.77 -51.30
CA VAL A 596 33.98 13.02 -51.73
C VAL A 596 34.67 13.84 -50.65
N THR A 597 35.77 13.32 -50.12
CA THR A 597 36.53 13.93 -49.01
C THR A 597 37.98 14.11 -49.42
N ARG A 598 38.58 15.28 -49.18
CA ARG A 598 40.04 15.42 -49.38
C ARG A 598 40.78 14.69 -48.25
N ILE A 599 41.59 13.70 -48.59
CA ILE A 599 42.39 12.91 -47.64
C ILE A 599 43.88 13.25 -47.64
N GLY A 600 44.34 13.97 -48.67
CA GLY A 600 45.74 14.36 -48.83
C GLY A 600 46.00 15.27 -50.03
N GLY A 601 47.26 15.29 -50.47
CA GLY A 601 47.73 16.08 -51.60
C GLY A 601 48.98 16.92 -51.27
N GLU A 602 49.61 17.46 -52.30
CA GLU A 602 50.82 18.28 -52.19
C GLU A 602 50.51 19.76 -52.43
N ASP A 603 50.45 20.52 -51.32
CA ASP A 603 50.09 21.95 -51.33
C ASP A 603 51.07 22.80 -52.18
N ALA A 604 52.33 22.36 -52.36
CA ALA A 604 53.35 23.06 -53.13
C ALA A 604 53.07 23.08 -54.64
N ILE A 605 52.38 22.07 -55.16
CA ILE A 605 51.99 21.96 -56.58
C ILE A 605 50.46 22.13 -56.76
N GLY A 606 49.72 22.30 -55.67
CA GLY A 606 48.26 22.44 -55.69
C GLY A 606 47.51 21.12 -55.88
N GLU A 607 48.14 19.97 -55.65
CA GLU A 607 47.46 18.67 -55.81
C GLU A 607 46.53 18.38 -54.61
N SER A 608 45.35 17.86 -54.90
CA SER A 608 44.41 17.31 -53.93
C SER A 608 44.19 15.81 -54.20
N GLU A 609 44.33 15.00 -53.15
CA GLU A 609 43.97 13.58 -53.16
C GLU A 609 42.62 13.41 -52.46
N LEU A 610 41.64 12.91 -53.21
CA LEU A 610 40.25 12.76 -52.79
C LEU A 610 39.95 11.29 -52.54
N GLU A 611 39.18 11.00 -51.49
CA GLU A 611 38.55 9.71 -51.23
C GLU A 611 37.08 9.77 -51.61
N ILE A 612 36.64 8.79 -52.38
CA ILE A 612 35.28 8.67 -52.90
C ILE A 612 34.60 7.49 -52.20
N ALA A 613 33.57 7.80 -51.43
CA ALA A 613 32.71 6.83 -50.77
C ALA A 613 31.33 6.83 -51.44
N VAL A 614 30.94 5.67 -51.96
CA VAL A 614 29.66 5.45 -52.63
C VAL A 614 28.77 4.57 -51.76
N SER A 615 27.47 4.85 -51.72
CA SER A 615 26.46 4.05 -51.01
C SER A 615 25.21 3.88 -51.88
N ASN A 616 24.47 2.78 -51.67
CA ASN A 616 23.23 2.47 -52.38
C ASN A 616 23.34 2.40 -53.92
N ALA A 617 24.49 2.00 -54.44
CA ALA A 617 24.81 2.08 -55.87
C ALA A 617 25.00 0.72 -56.56
N GLY A 618 24.44 -0.34 -55.97
CA GLY A 618 24.52 -1.70 -56.54
C GLY A 618 25.88 -2.37 -56.34
N LYS A 619 26.08 -3.50 -57.01
CA LYS A 619 27.30 -4.31 -56.92
C LYS A 619 28.47 -3.74 -57.72
N THR A 620 28.17 -3.04 -58.81
CA THR A 620 29.16 -2.45 -59.71
C THR A 620 28.79 -1.00 -60.05
N PRO A 621 29.02 -0.04 -59.13
CA PRO A 621 28.75 1.37 -59.39
C PRO A 621 29.77 1.97 -60.35
N GLU A 622 29.30 2.76 -61.31
CA GLU A 622 30.15 3.63 -62.12
C GLU A 622 30.20 5.02 -61.50
N VAL A 623 31.39 5.53 -61.19
CA VAL A 623 31.58 6.92 -60.72
C VAL A 623 32.14 7.75 -61.87
N LEU A 624 31.38 8.73 -62.30
CA LEU A 624 31.74 9.69 -63.34
C LEU A 624 32.32 10.95 -62.72
N VAL A 625 33.41 11.48 -63.27
CA VAL A 625 34.00 12.76 -62.88
C VAL A 625 34.19 13.70 -64.07
N ALA A 626 33.87 14.97 -63.87
CA ALA A 626 34.11 16.04 -64.85
C ALA A 626 34.46 17.36 -64.15
N THR A 627 35.11 18.26 -64.87
CA THR A 627 35.41 19.63 -64.38
C THR A 627 34.20 20.57 -64.43
N THR A 628 33.14 20.18 -65.14
CA THR A 628 31.87 20.94 -65.24
C THR A 628 30.67 20.02 -65.11
N LYS A 629 29.54 20.57 -64.62
CA LYS A 629 28.29 19.81 -64.44
C LYS A 629 27.77 19.22 -65.76
N ASP A 630 27.81 19.98 -66.84
CA ASP A 630 27.30 19.55 -68.16
C ASP A 630 28.23 18.52 -68.83
N GLY A 631 29.50 18.49 -68.44
CA GLY A 631 30.51 17.53 -68.90
C GLY A 631 30.33 16.11 -68.37
N LEU A 632 29.41 15.87 -67.44
CA LEU A 632 29.13 14.52 -66.89
C LEU A 632 28.66 13.51 -67.95
N SER A 633 28.13 14.00 -69.08
CA SER A 633 27.71 13.17 -70.21
C SER A 633 28.88 12.51 -70.97
N SER A 634 30.09 13.06 -70.86
CA SER A 634 31.34 12.54 -71.46
C SER A 634 32.46 12.41 -70.42
N ALA A 635 32.09 12.20 -69.16
CA ALA A 635 32.98 12.17 -68.01
C ALA A 635 33.96 11.00 -68.00
N GLU A 636 35.07 11.18 -67.29
CA GLU A 636 36.02 10.11 -66.97
C GLU A 636 35.38 9.15 -65.96
N LEU A 637 35.63 7.84 -66.14
CA LEU A 637 35.20 6.82 -65.18
C LEU A 637 36.29 6.60 -64.14
N ILE A 638 35.95 6.81 -62.87
CA ILE A 638 36.83 6.49 -61.75
C ILE A 638 36.58 5.05 -61.32
N ILE A 639 37.65 4.24 -61.34
CA ILE A 639 37.62 2.84 -60.88
C ILE A 639 38.11 2.75 -59.43
N ASP A 640 39.07 3.60 -59.06
CA ASP A 640 39.69 3.61 -57.74
C ASP A 640 38.86 4.40 -56.72
N ARG A 641 39.03 4.09 -55.43
CA ARG A 641 38.41 4.87 -54.34
C ARG A 641 39.09 6.21 -54.10
N THR A 642 40.25 6.44 -54.73
CA THR A 642 41.00 7.68 -54.61
C THR A 642 41.17 8.36 -55.96
N TYR A 643 41.11 9.69 -55.97
CA TYR A 643 41.26 10.51 -57.18
C TYR A 643 42.18 11.69 -56.91
N ARG A 644 43.23 11.85 -57.72
CA ARG A 644 44.20 12.96 -57.60
C ARG A 644 43.94 14.00 -58.67
N THR A 645 43.92 15.27 -58.26
CA THR A 645 43.64 16.38 -59.18
C THR A 645 44.33 17.66 -58.76
N THR A 646 44.62 18.52 -59.72
CA THR A 646 45.01 19.93 -59.51
C THR A 646 43.88 20.90 -59.88
N GLU A 647 42.70 20.35 -60.22
CA GLU A 647 41.48 21.11 -60.40
C GLU A 647 40.93 21.54 -59.05
N VAL A 648 40.36 22.74 -59.02
CA VAL A 648 39.73 23.31 -57.81
C VAL A 648 38.23 23.03 -57.77
N GLU A 649 37.66 22.52 -58.86
CA GLU A 649 36.25 22.19 -58.96
C GLU A 649 36.06 20.92 -59.77
N LEU A 650 35.34 19.96 -59.19
CA LEU A 650 34.97 18.71 -59.84
C LEU A 650 33.51 18.38 -59.56
N TRP A 651 32.87 17.75 -60.52
CA TRP A 651 31.52 17.24 -60.44
C TRP A 651 31.55 15.73 -60.54
N PHE A 652 30.89 15.06 -59.59
CA PHE A 652 30.82 13.62 -59.50
C PHE A 652 29.38 13.14 -59.68
N GLN A 653 29.17 12.02 -60.36
CA GLN A 653 27.87 11.38 -60.45
C GLN A 653 28.02 9.87 -60.42
N ILE A 654 27.12 9.18 -59.70
CA ILE A 654 27.09 7.72 -59.69
C ILE A 654 26.04 7.25 -60.69
N ARG A 655 26.36 6.20 -61.45
CA ARG A 655 25.39 5.41 -62.20
C ARG A 655 25.34 4.00 -61.62
N ASN A 656 24.16 3.59 -61.16
CA ASN A 656 23.90 2.23 -60.71
C ASN A 656 23.48 1.39 -61.93
N LEU A 657 24.35 0.49 -62.38
CA LEU A 657 24.08 -0.36 -63.54
C LEU A 657 23.03 -1.45 -63.26
N ASP A 658 22.80 -1.81 -62.00
CA ASP A 658 21.82 -2.82 -61.61
C ASP A 658 20.38 -2.28 -61.69
N SER A 659 20.14 -1.04 -61.24
CA SER A 659 18.81 -0.41 -61.23
C SER A 659 18.57 0.58 -62.38
N GLY A 660 19.63 1.07 -63.03
CA GLY A 660 19.57 2.15 -64.02
C GLY A 660 19.48 3.57 -63.41
N ASP A 661 19.41 3.68 -62.08
CA ASP A 661 19.32 4.96 -61.39
C ASP A 661 20.67 5.69 -61.36
N SER A 662 20.63 7.02 -61.38
CA SER A 662 21.81 7.87 -61.18
C SER A 662 21.65 8.74 -59.95
N SER A 663 22.75 9.03 -59.26
CA SER A 663 22.73 10.04 -58.20
C SER A 663 22.52 11.43 -58.79
N GLU A 664 22.08 12.37 -57.95
CA GLU A 664 22.25 13.79 -58.26
C GLU A 664 23.74 14.13 -58.41
N PRO A 665 24.12 15.06 -59.32
CA PRO A 665 25.50 15.53 -59.45
C PRO A 665 26.00 16.18 -58.16
N TYR A 666 27.10 15.66 -57.63
CA TYR A 666 27.79 16.16 -56.45
C TYR A 666 28.93 17.09 -56.84
N ARG A 667 28.88 18.35 -56.39
CA ARG A 667 29.96 19.32 -56.60
C ARG A 667 30.97 19.22 -55.47
N TRP A 668 32.22 18.96 -55.81
CA TRP A 668 33.36 19.12 -54.92
C TRP A 668 34.10 20.42 -55.26
N THR A 669 34.48 21.16 -54.21
CA THR A 669 35.30 22.36 -54.32
C THR A 669 36.57 22.19 -53.50
N GLY A 670 37.72 22.39 -54.16
CA GLY A 670 39.03 22.45 -53.53
C GLY A 670 39.37 23.82 -52.97
N SER A 671 40.65 24.04 -52.69
CA SER A 671 41.18 25.29 -52.14
C SER A 671 42.32 25.84 -53.01
N ILE A 672 42.48 27.16 -53.04
CA ILE A 672 43.61 27.83 -53.68
C ILE A 672 44.52 28.38 -52.57
N ASN A 673 45.79 27.98 -52.55
CA ASN A 673 46.78 28.53 -51.63
C ASN A 673 47.49 29.70 -52.30
N ILE A 674 47.48 30.87 -51.66
CA ILE A 674 48.16 32.08 -52.12
C ILE A 674 49.42 32.27 -51.27
N THR A 675 50.57 32.40 -51.92
CA THR A 675 51.88 32.65 -51.27
C THR A 675 52.52 33.92 -51.83
N HIS A 676 53.52 34.44 -51.13
CA HIS A 676 54.32 35.57 -51.60
C HIS A 676 55.81 35.36 -51.29
N ASP A 677 56.69 35.90 -52.15
CA ASP A 677 58.11 36.12 -51.87
C ASP A 677 58.35 37.63 -51.81
N ARG A 678 59.08 38.12 -50.80
CA ARG A 678 59.35 39.57 -50.64
C ARG A 678 60.84 39.84 -50.52
N ARG A 679 61.30 40.94 -51.11
CA ARG A 679 62.68 41.43 -50.98
C ARG A 679 62.70 42.92 -50.73
N ASP A 680 63.57 43.36 -49.82
CA ASP A 680 63.90 44.77 -49.66
C ASP A 680 64.80 45.21 -50.81
N ASN A 681 64.39 46.26 -51.52
CA ASN A 681 65.19 46.92 -52.51
C ASN A 681 65.20 48.43 -52.25
N ALA A 682 66.24 48.90 -51.56
CA ALA A 682 66.47 50.31 -51.28
C ALA A 682 65.30 51.04 -50.58
N GLY A 683 64.62 50.37 -49.64
CA GLY A 683 63.50 50.96 -48.89
C GLY A 683 62.12 50.74 -49.52
N MET A 684 62.04 49.97 -50.61
CA MET A 684 60.80 49.49 -51.21
C MET A 684 60.69 47.96 -51.05
N TRP A 685 59.49 47.46 -50.76
CA TRP A 685 59.21 46.03 -50.83
C TRP A 685 58.92 45.63 -52.28
N GLN A 686 59.68 44.68 -52.80
CA GLN A 686 59.34 43.97 -54.04
C GLN A 686 58.66 42.65 -53.68
N VAL A 687 57.40 42.48 -54.04
CA VAL A 687 56.57 41.33 -53.68
C VAL A 687 56.15 40.55 -54.94
N ALA A 688 56.57 39.29 -55.03
CA ALA A 688 56.08 38.36 -56.03
C ALA A 688 54.96 37.49 -55.43
N LEU A 689 53.86 37.29 -56.17
CA LEU A 689 52.72 36.49 -55.73
C LEU A 689 52.67 35.17 -56.51
N GLU A 690 52.23 34.11 -55.85
CA GLU A 690 52.00 32.81 -56.47
C GLU A 690 50.71 32.18 -55.93
N ALA A 691 50.00 31.46 -56.81
CA ALA A 691 48.83 30.68 -56.46
C ALA A 691 49.06 29.20 -56.81
N LYS A 692 48.72 28.31 -55.89
CA LYS A 692 48.74 26.85 -56.09
C LYS A 692 47.38 26.25 -55.72
N PRO A 693 46.65 25.60 -56.65
CA PRO A 693 46.89 25.51 -58.10
C PRO A 693 46.96 26.87 -58.80
N ASP A 694 47.50 26.89 -60.02
CA ASP A 694 47.56 28.09 -60.87
C ASP A 694 46.18 28.73 -61.04
N ALA A 695 46.07 30.02 -60.72
CA ALA A 695 44.82 30.78 -60.63
C ALA A 695 45.06 32.26 -61.01
N GLU A 696 44.03 32.94 -61.51
CA GLU A 696 44.11 34.39 -61.77
C GLU A 696 44.23 35.11 -60.42
N LEU A 697 45.33 35.84 -60.25
CA LEU A 697 45.59 36.66 -59.07
C LEU A 697 45.23 38.12 -59.35
N ARG A 698 44.58 38.76 -58.38
CA ARG A 698 44.33 40.20 -58.35
C ARG A 698 44.81 40.78 -57.04
N TRP A 699 45.27 42.01 -57.07
CA TRP A 699 45.85 42.64 -55.89
C TRP A 699 45.52 44.13 -55.78
N ASN A 700 45.51 44.65 -54.56
CA ASN A 700 45.49 46.09 -54.28
C ASN A 700 46.15 46.42 -52.94
N ILE A 701 46.52 47.68 -52.76
CA ILE A 701 47.07 48.23 -51.50
C ILE A 701 46.18 49.33 -50.90
N THR A 702 45.02 49.60 -51.51
CA THR A 702 44.11 50.70 -51.13
C THR A 702 43.00 50.26 -50.18
N GLY A 703 42.86 48.96 -49.93
CA GLY A 703 41.80 48.39 -49.08
C GLY A 703 40.43 48.28 -49.77
N ILE A 704 40.37 48.48 -51.09
CA ILE A 704 39.18 48.14 -51.89
C ILE A 704 38.97 46.62 -51.89
N ASN A 705 37.76 46.19 -52.30
CA ASN A 705 37.45 44.76 -52.41
C ASN A 705 38.55 44.04 -53.22
N PRO A 706 39.21 42.99 -52.68
CA PRO A 706 40.28 42.28 -53.36
C PRO A 706 39.93 41.82 -54.78
N LYS A 707 38.65 41.52 -55.04
CA LYS A 707 38.12 41.11 -56.36
C LYS A 707 38.22 42.19 -57.43
N ASP A 708 38.13 43.45 -57.01
CA ASP A 708 38.20 44.64 -57.88
C ASP A 708 39.65 45.18 -58.00
N GLY A 709 40.64 44.45 -57.48
CA GLY A 709 42.05 44.78 -57.58
C GLY A 709 42.62 44.66 -59.00
N ALA A 710 43.83 45.16 -59.19
CA ALA A 710 44.58 45.02 -60.44
C ALA A 710 44.97 43.55 -60.67
N VAL A 711 44.85 43.07 -61.91
CA VAL A 711 45.31 41.72 -62.28
C VAL A 711 46.82 41.64 -62.15
N TYR A 712 47.31 40.59 -61.48
CA TYR A 712 48.73 40.33 -61.32
C TYR A 712 49.32 39.78 -62.63
N ASP A 713 50.29 40.49 -63.19
CA ASP A 713 50.92 40.17 -64.47
C ASP A 713 52.20 39.32 -64.33
N GLY A 714 52.56 38.94 -63.11
CA GLY A 714 53.77 38.18 -62.79
C GLY A 714 55.00 39.03 -62.51
N ALA A 715 54.95 40.36 -62.68
CA ALA A 715 56.04 41.24 -62.28
C ALA A 715 56.05 41.48 -60.76
N PRO A 716 57.20 41.69 -60.10
CA PRO A 716 57.22 42.05 -58.68
C PRO A 716 56.45 43.35 -58.42
N ILE A 717 55.53 43.33 -57.45
CA ILE A 717 54.77 44.49 -57.00
C ILE A 717 55.67 45.36 -56.14
N GLU A 718 55.82 46.63 -56.48
CA GLU A 718 56.56 47.60 -55.68
C GLU A 718 55.63 48.26 -54.66
N ILE A 719 55.92 48.05 -53.36
CA ILE A 719 55.19 48.61 -52.24
C ILE A 719 56.12 49.54 -51.46
N ASP A 720 55.65 50.75 -51.18
CA ASP A 720 56.40 51.74 -50.38
C ASP A 720 56.70 51.19 -48.98
N GLY A 721 57.98 51.08 -48.64
CA GLY A 721 58.46 50.55 -47.37
C GLY A 721 58.60 51.60 -46.26
N THR A 722 58.21 52.86 -46.48
CA THR A 722 58.27 53.91 -45.45
C THR A 722 57.24 53.74 -44.33
N GLN A 723 56.12 53.09 -44.62
CA GLN A 723 55.03 52.83 -43.70
C GLN A 723 54.51 51.41 -43.86
N LYS A 724 53.83 50.94 -42.82
CA LYS A 724 53.14 49.65 -42.85
C LYS A 724 52.06 49.66 -43.94
N THR A 725 52.11 48.68 -44.84
CA THR A 725 51.17 48.55 -45.95
C THR A 725 50.60 47.14 -46.02
N THR A 726 49.28 47.02 -46.21
CA THR A 726 48.62 45.73 -46.41
C THR A 726 48.34 45.51 -47.90
N LEU A 727 48.84 44.40 -48.43
CA LEU A 727 48.53 43.89 -49.75
C LEU A 727 47.35 42.93 -49.66
N TYR A 728 46.27 43.29 -50.32
CA TYR A 728 45.07 42.47 -50.44
C TYR A 728 45.15 41.67 -51.73
N VAL A 729 45.07 40.35 -51.65
CA VAL A 729 45.20 39.44 -52.80
C VAL A 729 43.95 38.58 -52.93
N TYR A 730 43.43 38.48 -54.14
CA TYR A 730 42.34 37.60 -54.53
C TYR A 730 42.84 36.61 -55.58
N ALA A 731 42.61 35.33 -55.38
CA ALA A 731 42.83 34.30 -56.39
C ALA A 731 41.49 33.72 -56.83
N ILE A 732 41.32 33.52 -58.13
CA ILE A 732 40.13 32.87 -58.70
C ILE A 732 40.52 31.84 -59.76
N LYS A 733 39.93 30.64 -59.65
CA LYS A 733 40.00 29.58 -60.67
C LYS A 733 38.65 28.87 -60.70
N GLY A 734 37.98 28.87 -61.87
CA GLY A 734 36.62 28.35 -61.99
C GLY A 734 35.65 29.05 -61.03
N GLY A 735 34.84 28.27 -60.29
CA GLY A 735 33.94 28.78 -59.26
C GLY A 735 34.54 28.88 -57.85
N VAL A 736 35.84 28.62 -57.69
CA VAL A 736 36.54 28.68 -56.39
C VAL A 736 37.40 29.94 -56.34
N SER A 737 37.38 30.59 -55.18
CA SER A 737 38.23 31.74 -54.94
C SER A 737 38.81 31.74 -53.54
N ALA A 738 39.99 32.33 -53.40
CA ALA A 738 40.65 32.55 -52.12
C ALA A 738 41.01 34.03 -51.97
N GLU A 739 40.91 34.54 -50.75
CA GLU A 739 41.36 35.88 -50.38
C GLU A 739 42.46 35.75 -49.34
N ARG A 740 43.55 36.50 -49.51
CA ARG A 740 44.63 36.57 -48.52
C ARG A 740 45.12 37.99 -48.37
N ARG A 741 45.44 38.36 -47.14
CA ARG A 741 46.01 39.67 -46.79
C ARG A 741 47.45 39.44 -46.35
N PHE A 742 48.38 40.18 -46.93
CA PHE A 742 49.77 40.19 -46.52
C PHE A 742 50.11 41.58 -46.01
N THR A 743 50.47 41.68 -44.74
CA THR A 743 50.87 42.96 -44.13
C THR A 743 52.39 43.05 -44.12
N PHE A 744 52.90 44.14 -44.66
CA PHE A 744 54.32 44.44 -44.71
C PHE A 744 54.59 45.65 -43.81
N ASP A 745 55.42 45.45 -42.79
CA ASP A 745 55.89 46.54 -41.93
C ASP A 745 56.81 47.49 -42.70
N ALA A 746 57.04 48.69 -42.14
CA ALA A 746 58.04 49.59 -42.68
C ALA A 746 59.42 48.89 -42.72
N VAL A 747 60.20 49.12 -43.78
CA VAL A 747 61.52 48.53 -43.98
C VAL A 747 62.43 48.89 -42.80
N GLY A 748 62.93 47.87 -42.09
CA GLY A 748 63.76 48.03 -40.89
C GLY A 748 63.01 48.09 -39.54
N ALA A 749 61.68 47.95 -39.53
CA ALA A 749 60.90 47.87 -38.29
C ALA A 749 61.27 46.63 -37.45
N LYS A 750 61.44 46.82 -36.13
CA LYS A 750 61.61 45.69 -35.19
C LYS A 750 60.23 45.13 -34.85
N LYS A 751 59.98 43.90 -35.29
CA LYS A 751 58.79 43.14 -34.94
C LYS A 751 58.83 42.75 -33.46
N THR A 752 57.79 43.08 -32.70
CA THR A 752 57.61 42.67 -31.30
C THR A 752 56.20 42.16 -31.08
N ILE A 753 56.05 41.06 -30.34
CA ILE A 753 54.73 40.52 -29.97
C ILE A 753 54.11 41.40 -28.88
N ASP A 754 52.99 42.05 -29.20
CA ASP A 754 52.17 42.80 -28.25
C ASP A 754 51.45 41.83 -27.31
N ASN A 755 51.42 42.13 -26.02
CA ASN A 755 50.79 41.25 -25.04
C ASN A 755 49.26 41.34 -25.04
N ASP A 756 48.68 42.43 -25.53
CA ASP A 756 47.26 42.74 -25.37
C ASP A 756 46.43 42.49 -26.65
N LEU A 757 47.07 42.18 -27.78
CA LEU A 757 46.41 41.90 -29.05
C LEU A 757 46.25 40.39 -29.30
N PRO A 758 45.12 39.93 -29.88
CA PRO A 758 44.94 38.56 -30.33
C PRO A 758 46.11 38.09 -31.17
N ALA A 759 46.57 36.87 -30.94
CA ALA A 759 47.76 36.34 -31.58
C ALA A 759 47.46 35.01 -32.25
N LYS A 760 47.84 34.89 -33.51
CA LYS A 760 47.74 33.67 -34.30
C LYS A 760 49.13 33.17 -34.64
N ALA A 761 49.52 32.03 -34.09
CA ALA A 761 50.81 31.41 -34.36
C ALA A 761 50.66 30.44 -35.55
N LYS A 762 51.40 30.68 -36.63
CA LYS A 762 51.39 29.87 -37.85
C LYS A 762 52.75 29.23 -38.09
N ARG A 763 52.85 27.95 -37.75
CA ARG A 763 54.01 27.11 -38.01
C ARG A 763 53.58 25.65 -37.94
N ASP A 764 54.35 24.77 -38.56
CA ASP A 764 54.18 23.35 -38.32
C ASP A 764 54.65 22.98 -36.89
N PHE A 765 53.72 22.83 -35.96
CA PHE A 765 54.01 22.43 -34.59
C PHE A 765 53.90 20.91 -34.48
N GLN A 766 55.02 20.25 -34.16
CA GLN A 766 55.08 18.80 -34.03
C GLN A 766 55.56 18.39 -32.64
N PHE A 767 54.80 17.50 -32.01
CA PHE A 767 55.06 16.93 -30.69
C PHE A 767 55.08 15.42 -30.83
N ALA A 768 56.27 14.83 -30.69
CA ALA A 768 56.53 13.44 -31.06
C ALA A 768 56.43 12.47 -29.88
N THR A 769 56.41 12.99 -28.65
CA THR A 769 56.38 12.16 -27.43
C THR A 769 55.13 12.42 -26.60
N LYS A 770 54.68 11.39 -25.86
CA LYS A 770 53.59 11.52 -24.89
C LYS A 770 53.76 12.69 -23.92
N GLY A 771 54.99 12.93 -23.44
CA GLY A 771 55.29 14.02 -22.50
C GLY A 771 55.08 15.40 -23.11
N GLU A 772 55.43 15.58 -24.38
CA GLU A 772 55.21 16.83 -25.13
C GLU A 772 53.73 17.07 -25.40
N VAL A 773 52.99 16.05 -25.86
CA VAL A 773 51.55 16.14 -26.11
C VAL A 773 50.78 16.49 -24.83
N LEU A 774 51.14 15.87 -23.69
CA LEU A 774 50.51 16.18 -22.40
C LEU A 774 50.78 17.62 -21.94
N ARG A 775 51.93 18.21 -22.27
CA ARG A 775 52.18 19.63 -21.99
C ARG A 775 51.28 20.53 -22.81
N VAL A 776 51.07 20.22 -24.09
CA VAL A 776 50.14 20.96 -24.97
C VAL A 776 48.70 20.90 -24.43
N VAL A 777 48.21 19.69 -24.14
CA VAL A 777 46.85 19.49 -23.59
C VAL A 777 46.70 20.22 -22.26
N ARG A 778 47.68 20.11 -21.36
CA ARG A 778 47.64 20.79 -20.05
C ARG A 778 47.66 22.30 -20.18
N ALA A 779 48.50 22.86 -21.06
CA ALA A 779 48.64 24.30 -21.25
C ALA A 779 47.40 24.95 -21.90
N SER A 780 46.56 24.14 -22.55
CA SER A 780 45.28 24.56 -23.16
C SER A 780 44.04 24.13 -22.35
N LYS A 781 44.21 23.34 -21.28
CA LYS A 781 43.10 22.81 -20.48
C LYS A 781 42.36 23.92 -19.73
N GLY A 782 41.04 24.00 -19.91
CA GLY A 782 40.20 25.04 -19.32
C GLY A 782 40.33 26.42 -19.98
N ARG A 783 41.05 26.52 -21.11
CA ARG A 783 41.21 27.73 -21.92
C ARG A 783 40.60 27.48 -23.30
N GLU A 784 39.26 27.48 -23.38
CA GLU A 784 38.50 27.22 -24.63
C GLU A 784 38.81 28.22 -25.75
N THR A 785 39.40 29.38 -25.41
CA THR A 785 39.86 30.40 -26.34
C THR A 785 41.18 30.07 -27.04
N ILE A 786 41.89 29.01 -26.63
CA ILE A 786 43.04 28.48 -27.35
C ILE A 786 42.55 27.36 -28.27
N VAL A 787 42.60 27.60 -29.57
CA VAL A 787 42.14 26.64 -30.59
C VAL A 787 43.24 26.31 -31.58
N PHE A 788 43.30 25.04 -31.97
CA PHE A 788 44.29 24.47 -32.87
C PHE A 788 43.63 24.09 -34.19
N HIS A 789 44.33 24.37 -35.30
CA HIS A 789 43.85 24.09 -36.66
C HIS A 789 44.79 23.14 -37.39
N GLY A 790 44.23 22.36 -38.32
CA GLY A 790 44.97 21.33 -39.06
C GLY A 790 45.58 20.28 -38.13
N VAL A 791 44.80 19.84 -37.14
CA VAL A 791 45.24 18.92 -36.08
C VAL A 791 45.37 17.50 -36.63
N SER A 792 46.48 16.84 -36.33
CA SER A 792 46.72 15.43 -36.61
C SER A 792 47.18 14.74 -35.34
N VAL A 793 46.33 13.85 -34.81
CA VAL A 793 46.62 13.01 -33.64
C VAL A 793 46.93 11.60 -34.12
N THR A 794 48.08 11.04 -33.73
CA THR A 794 48.40 9.63 -33.95
C THR A 794 48.63 8.96 -32.61
N VAL A 795 47.94 7.85 -32.35
CA VAL A 795 48.06 7.04 -31.12
C VAL A 795 48.51 5.63 -31.48
N GLY A 796 49.54 5.12 -30.81
CA GLY A 796 50.16 3.82 -31.07
C GLY A 796 51.38 3.90 -31.99
N GLU A 797 51.97 2.75 -32.30
CA GLU A 797 53.20 2.64 -33.08
C GLU A 797 53.09 1.57 -34.19
N GLY A 798 53.79 1.78 -35.30
CA GLY A 798 53.82 0.85 -36.43
C GLY A 798 52.43 0.55 -37.00
N GLU A 799 52.17 -0.72 -37.30
CA GLU A 799 50.88 -1.20 -37.83
C GLU A 799 49.74 -1.16 -36.81
N LYS A 800 50.04 -0.99 -35.51
CA LYS A 800 49.06 -0.80 -34.43
C LYS A 800 48.99 0.68 -34.04
N SER A 801 48.63 1.51 -35.01
CA SER A 801 48.38 2.94 -34.77
C SER A 801 47.05 3.38 -35.35
N LEU A 802 46.37 4.28 -34.63
CA LEU A 802 45.21 5.00 -35.11
C LEU A 802 45.59 6.45 -35.33
N ARG A 803 45.13 7.03 -36.45
CA ARG A 803 45.38 8.43 -36.79
C ARG A 803 44.07 9.15 -37.09
N VAL A 804 43.89 10.29 -36.45
CA VAL A 804 42.79 11.23 -36.70
C VAL A 804 43.39 12.52 -37.25
N ARG A 805 42.79 13.04 -38.33
CA ARG A 805 43.16 14.33 -38.93
C ARG A 805 41.91 15.20 -39.03
N SER A 806 42.02 16.45 -38.57
CA SER A 806 40.97 17.46 -38.76
C SER A 806 41.16 18.19 -40.09
N GLY A 807 40.06 18.68 -40.66
CA GLY A 807 40.12 19.62 -41.78
C GLY A 807 40.76 20.95 -41.36
N GLY A 808 41.25 21.72 -42.32
CA GLY A 808 41.90 23.02 -42.05
C GLY A 808 40.98 24.03 -41.35
N ASP A 809 39.68 23.99 -41.63
CA ASP A 809 38.67 24.88 -41.03
C ASP A 809 38.12 24.36 -39.68
N VAL A 810 38.59 23.19 -39.22
CA VAL A 810 38.16 22.60 -37.95
C VAL A 810 39.07 23.09 -36.85
N ALA A 811 38.53 23.98 -36.01
CA ALA A 811 39.14 24.44 -34.77
C ALA A 811 38.88 23.43 -33.65
N LEU A 812 39.95 22.92 -33.02
CA LEU A 812 39.85 22.03 -31.86
C LEU A 812 40.51 22.68 -30.64
N ASN A 813 39.85 22.61 -29.48
CA ASN A 813 40.45 23.03 -28.22
C ASN A 813 41.20 21.87 -27.52
N GLY A 814 41.91 22.20 -26.44
CA GLY A 814 42.70 21.22 -25.68
C GLY A 814 41.89 20.05 -25.10
N GLN A 815 40.65 20.28 -24.67
CA GLN A 815 39.79 19.25 -24.07
C GLN A 815 39.26 18.27 -25.13
N GLU A 816 38.94 18.76 -26.32
CA GLU A 816 38.54 17.93 -27.45
C GLU A 816 39.69 17.04 -27.92
N ILE A 817 40.91 17.59 -27.99
CA ILE A 817 42.11 16.80 -28.31
C ILE A 817 42.36 15.71 -27.24
N GLU A 818 42.18 16.02 -25.95
CA GLU A 818 42.28 15.04 -24.86
C GLU A 818 41.27 13.90 -25.03
N ALA A 819 40.00 14.24 -25.30
CA ALA A 819 38.93 13.25 -25.52
C ALA A 819 39.19 12.37 -26.75
N ILE A 820 39.72 12.94 -27.85
CA ILE A 820 40.13 12.17 -29.03
C ILE A 820 41.24 11.18 -28.66
N ILE A 821 42.28 11.61 -27.94
CA ILE A 821 43.37 10.73 -27.53
C ILE A 821 42.86 9.57 -26.65
N GLU A 822 42.00 9.85 -25.67
CA GLU A 822 41.41 8.84 -24.79
C GLU A 822 40.54 7.85 -25.56
N GLY A 823 39.70 8.32 -26.48
CA GLY A 823 38.87 7.48 -27.34
C GLY A 823 39.71 6.55 -28.22
N LEU A 824 40.79 7.05 -28.82
CA LEU A 824 41.71 6.24 -29.63
C LEU A 824 42.45 5.19 -28.79
N ARG A 825 42.87 5.54 -27.57
CA ARG A 825 43.50 4.59 -26.62
C ARG A 825 42.54 3.47 -26.22
N ALA A 826 41.28 3.81 -25.94
CA ALA A 826 40.25 2.84 -25.60
C ALA A 826 39.98 1.89 -26.78
N ALA A 827 39.89 2.42 -28.01
CA ALA A 827 39.71 1.62 -29.22
C ALA A 827 40.88 0.66 -29.50
N LEU A 828 42.11 1.08 -29.21
CA LEU A 828 43.30 0.22 -29.29
C LEU A 828 43.44 -0.78 -28.12
N GLY A 829 42.64 -0.64 -27.06
CA GLY A 829 42.80 -1.40 -25.82
C GLY A 829 44.12 -1.13 -25.10
N GLN A 830 44.78 0.00 -25.39
CA GLN A 830 46.09 0.38 -24.86
C GLN A 830 45.99 1.74 -24.19
N ALA A 831 45.67 1.73 -22.90
CA ALA A 831 45.50 2.95 -22.09
C ALA A 831 46.75 3.85 -22.06
N ASP A 832 47.94 3.30 -22.34
CA ASP A 832 49.20 4.02 -22.32
C ASP A 832 49.95 4.07 -23.66
N ALA A 833 49.23 3.91 -24.78
CA ALA A 833 49.82 4.01 -26.11
C ALA A 833 50.53 5.36 -26.32
N GLU A 834 51.68 5.30 -27.00
CA GLU A 834 52.43 6.49 -27.45
C GLU A 834 51.54 7.40 -28.28
N VAL A 835 51.75 8.71 -28.17
CA VAL A 835 50.92 9.71 -28.84
C VAL A 835 51.78 10.79 -29.48
N GLN A 836 51.43 11.13 -30.71
CA GLN A 836 52.00 12.23 -31.46
C GLN A 836 50.88 13.22 -31.79
N LEU A 837 51.17 14.51 -31.61
CA LEU A 837 50.28 15.60 -31.97
C LEU A 837 50.99 16.52 -32.95
N ARG A 838 50.29 16.91 -34.01
CA ARG A 838 50.73 17.95 -34.94
C ARG A 838 49.59 18.93 -35.18
N PHE A 839 49.87 20.22 -35.26
CA PHE A 839 48.91 21.23 -35.71
C PHE A 839 49.65 22.32 -36.50
N ARG A 840 48.94 22.96 -37.44
CA ARG A 840 49.54 23.95 -38.37
C ARG A 840 49.36 25.39 -37.92
N GLU A 841 48.30 25.66 -37.15
CA GLU A 841 48.01 26.99 -36.62
C GLU A 841 47.43 26.87 -35.21
N ALA A 842 47.66 27.87 -34.38
CA ALA A 842 47.03 28.02 -33.09
C ALA A 842 46.60 29.48 -32.87
N ASP A 843 45.34 29.68 -32.53
CA ASP A 843 44.79 30.99 -32.21
C ASP A 843 44.79 31.19 -30.69
N PHE A 844 45.19 32.38 -30.25
CA PHE A 844 45.27 32.78 -28.86
C PHE A 844 44.48 34.08 -28.65
N PRO A 845 43.83 34.23 -27.47
CA PRO A 845 43.06 35.44 -27.16
C PRO A 845 43.93 36.71 -27.11
N ASP A 846 45.20 36.57 -26.71
CA ASP A 846 46.16 37.66 -26.62
C ASP A 846 47.61 37.13 -26.67
N GLY A 847 48.57 38.02 -26.97
CA GLY A 847 49.98 37.66 -27.07
C GLY A 847 50.62 37.28 -25.72
N HIS A 848 50.05 37.70 -24.59
CA HIS A 848 50.47 37.23 -23.27
C HIS A 848 50.19 35.74 -23.08
N THR A 849 48.97 35.31 -23.42
CA THR A 849 48.51 33.93 -23.36
C THR A 849 49.31 33.03 -24.30
N MET A 850 49.65 33.52 -25.49
CA MET A 850 50.54 32.81 -26.42
C MET A 850 51.95 32.60 -25.83
N LYS A 851 52.55 33.63 -25.21
CA LYS A 851 53.86 33.52 -24.56
C LYS A 851 53.83 32.59 -23.35
N ASP A 852 52.77 32.65 -22.54
CA ASP A 852 52.55 31.73 -21.42
C ASP A 852 52.40 30.29 -21.91
N PHE A 853 51.60 30.05 -22.96
CA PHE A 853 51.47 28.75 -23.59
C PHE A 853 52.81 28.22 -24.13
N ALA A 854 53.56 29.05 -24.86
CA ALA A 854 54.87 28.69 -25.39
C ALA A 854 55.85 28.27 -24.26
N THR A 855 55.83 29.01 -23.15
CA THR A 855 56.63 28.71 -21.96
C THR A 855 56.22 27.40 -21.30
N GLN A 856 54.91 27.17 -21.11
CA GLN A 856 54.39 25.96 -20.48
C GLN A 856 54.63 24.69 -21.32
N VAL A 857 54.56 24.82 -22.64
CA VAL A 857 54.78 23.72 -23.58
C VAL A 857 56.29 23.47 -23.80
N GLY A 858 57.11 24.51 -23.64
CA GLY A 858 58.55 24.49 -23.87
C GLY A 858 58.92 24.64 -25.35
N ILE A 859 58.16 25.47 -26.08
CA ILE A 859 58.39 25.78 -27.49
C ILE A 859 58.77 27.26 -27.66
N ASP A 860 59.57 27.53 -28.68
CA ASP A 860 59.85 28.91 -29.10
C ASP A 860 58.94 29.27 -30.28
N ILE A 861 58.22 30.39 -30.16
CA ILE A 861 57.38 30.96 -31.20
C ILE A 861 58.03 32.27 -31.61
N SER A 862 58.69 32.26 -32.77
CA SER A 862 59.38 33.44 -33.29
C SER A 862 58.36 34.55 -33.61
N VAL A 863 58.77 35.81 -33.48
CA VAL A 863 57.91 36.94 -33.87
C VAL A 863 57.53 36.91 -35.35
N GLU A 864 58.31 36.21 -36.19
CA GLU A 864 57.98 36.03 -37.61
C GLU A 864 56.86 35.01 -37.86
N ASP A 865 56.61 34.11 -36.90
CA ASP A 865 55.58 33.06 -36.98
C ASP A 865 54.22 33.53 -36.41
N VAL A 866 54.10 34.79 -35.98
CA VAL A 866 52.94 35.33 -35.27
C VAL A 866 52.26 36.43 -36.09
N GLU A 867 50.95 36.30 -36.27
CA GLU A 867 50.07 37.34 -36.81
C GLU A 867 49.22 37.94 -35.67
N GLN A 868 49.20 39.27 -35.52
CA GLN A 868 48.29 39.98 -34.59
C GLN A 868 47.41 40.97 -35.36
N GLU A 869 46.10 41.00 -35.07
CA GLU A 869 45.21 42.01 -35.65
C GLU A 869 45.44 43.37 -34.97
N GLY A 870 46.28 44.21 -35.58
CA GLY A 870 46.56 45.58 -35.11
C GLY A 870 48.00 46.05 -35.26
N THR A 871 48.97 45.13 -35.37
CA THR A 871 50.39 45.46 -35.60
C THR A 871 50.72 45.63 -37.04
#